data_AF-L1IJF0-F1
#
_entry.id   AF-L1IJF0-F1
#
_cell.length_a   1.000
_cell.length_b   1.000
_cell.length_c   1.000
_cell.angle_alpha   90.00
_cell.angle_beta   90.00
_cell.angle_gamma   90.00
#
_symmetry.space_group_name_H-M   'P 1'
#
loop_
_entity.id
_entity.type
_entity.pdbx_description
1 polymer ?
#
loop_
_entity_poly.entity_id
_entity_poly.type
_entity_poly.pdbx_seq_one_letter_code
_entity_poly.pdbx_strand_id
1 'polypeptide(L)'
;MFLGHTRFATSSAPRLNESHPHRFSGPQTVRVWRVGGQGWEATDENYEVYVTHNGDFDYWELFDSLRTQKDLGRWLQNVLNMHKTIASCDSVKVAGMMELLRTQGIWKHSIRLAYQTSVQPSFQHTLNGEMLLEESLLNQITAIAENIFQQHVTGVPASSVLQDSRQVKDLIAVLAKAWYDIGGELRNRCGTCELLAQHSICYFLENDIFTALDKFLSCAHGSFGITACCTLDPNVVAIASRGQAMSVSFNEDLGVVLWGSEASAQMVPIGLVSGGGRGGGGRDIESQGGQSNMVPKCTHRHDLDEDGGEVIEIAICTNTQDRMAQEAAWCASGRMQVQFGESSPNFGRFSPFSMQNNLFLRVHRQKEQGFMPKEKFIAPETLLSLVGVGGDGPSLSRDASQAKDKVAADLADIPPILSFLRKEFSEQNGKNRTTSRHFFKMIRQKVLDKEQCKGDDAKRLMIDVLVTGAEASLWLGEQFASDLQSLFPTLRVIPMSSNKIIGVLSNTRGEAPMSGFAFCSTTMSLKETIVVSISHSGQTFPTLHATHALRKVCGDRVFVLTGSVDSKMSAAVGQHAYIGAPWTGRVWTTYAGWRPSEALTVSTVAAHHVLTELLLYLAEHVVCDEDVQFIKAAGNRFRKEDVKDLYRLNRDCCVKAIPNILGCDLNGGKMPSATHEKLVRKGRFWALHVLEGPYSWCLSAMYIFGTVVSGYPIFTGIMRGVTHDTGPEWLKYLLLAFDSLLYSFLPLFFSMILRLLQGREQFARLGKRTLVIGDVPYVHQLLESYVSKLFSLSYSIASIDVHGANAVDHLVHRFTHRVARGVLLAVGRPDGRLFSQTKAESWVMMAMQQAKAIVHLLSPPEIITVGHNPFRNTMLGDGNITLETLRPHFLCESLAGVDENEPMSRMATIKELNKNMLSAQTSYADHFDNKSFAQGENLEPIGSSYLQEMAPNDINRLRSKFQSLTEWAAAEADIGVHKTSDASAPVFYSNDNSKHDRSRHDKSRHSDLSSRRNDAESLSSHGRVAHVGANLVHSDQHHGGVLDKTIGRIFKRGQGGDESSHNLAEAAGPTVFDRALDKASGQLLDLLGKTNLVEIMYENRFASLERYVAFLVFFHAMAKRVASFPLLPFDISRSQSQLRIATTAAPISAAEVEREWATDKSASLLDVQITSSDMSRHGASAKPVDYW
;
A
#
# COMPACT_ATOMS: atom_id res chain seq x y z
N MET A 1 -34.18 1.61 -18.37
CA MET A 1 -32.96 1.76 -17.53
C MET A 1 -31.74 2.12 -18.40
N PHE A 2 -30.79 2.93 -17.93
CA PHE A 2 -29.47 3.13 -18.59
C PHE A 2 -28.39 2.36 -17.82
N LEU A 3 -27.90 1.26 -18.39
CA LEU A 3 -26.88 0.41 -17.75
C LEU A 3 -25.46 0.82 -18.21
N GLY A 4 -24.80 1.68 -17.44
CA GLY A 4 -23.39 2.03 -17.65
C GLY A 4 -22.47 1.22 -16.75
N HIS A 5 -21.55 0.42 -17.32
CA HIS A 5 -20.53 -0.29 -16.55
C HIS A 5 -19.12 0.10 -16.98
N THR A 6 -18.30 0.52 -16.00
CA THR A 6 -16.88 0.80 -16.18
C THR A 6 -16.06 -0.22 -15.39
N ARG A 7 -15.77 -1.38 -16.00
CA ARG A 7 -14.93 -2.39 -15.36
C ARG A 7 -13.51 -1.86 -15.19
N PHE A 8 -12.89 -2.14 -14.05
CA PHE A 8 -11.44 -2.11 -13.96
C PHE A 8 -10.86 -3.51 -14.21
N ALA A 9 -9.93 -3.64 -15.16
CA ALA A 9 -9.37 -4.93 -15.55
C ALA A 9 -8.27 -5.37 -14.56
N THR A 10 -8.68 -5.93 -13.41
CA THR A 10 -7.76 -6.51 -12.41
C THR A 10 -7.27 -7.91 -12.79
N SER A 11 -8.16 -8.74 -13.33
CA SER A 11 -7.95 -10.17 -13.60
C SER A 11 -8.00 -10.57 -15.09
N SER A 12 -7.97 -9.58 -15.99
CA SER A 12 -7.99 -9.79 -17.45
C SER A 12 -7.08 -8.80 -18.18
N ALA A 13 -6.86 -8.99 -19.48
CA ALA A 13 -6.12 -8.01 -20.28
C ALA A 13 -7.01 -6.77 -20.57
N PRO A 14 -6.42 -5.56 -20.70
CA PRO A 14 -7.16 -4.36 -21.11
C PRO A 14 -7.48 -4.44 -22.61
N ARG A 15 -8.54 -5.20 -22.94
CA ARG A 15 -9.02 -5.43 -24.31
C ARG A 15 -10.53 -5.19 -24.38
N LEU A 16 -11.01 -4.79 -25.56
CA LEU A 16 -12.41 -4.44 -25.78
C LEU A 16 -13.37 -5.59 -25.41
N ASN A 17 -13.02 -6.82 -25.80
CA ASN A 17 -13.76 -8.06 -25.49
C ASN A 17 -13.74 -8.47 -24.00
N GLU A 18 -12.97 -7.77 -23.16
CA GLU A 18 -12.82 -7.98 -21.72
C GLU A 18 -13.32 -6.76 -20.90
N SER A 19 -13.73 -5.67 -21.57
CA SER A 19 -14.10 -4.37 -20.97
C SER A 19 -15.58 -4.00 -21.15
N HIS A 20 -16.46 -5.00 -21.20
CA HIS A 20 -17.89 -4.88 -21.46
C HIS A 20 -18.70 -5.79 -20.52
N PRO A 21 -20.03 -5.61 -20.39
CA PRO A 21 -20.88 -6.62 -19.75
C PRO A 21 -20.68 -7.99 -20.41
N HIS A 22 -20.36 -8.98 -19.59
CA HIS A 22 -20.08 -10.35 -20.02
C HIS A 22 -21.40 -11.10 -20.27
N ARG A 23 -21.40 -11.93 -21.31
CA ARG A 23 -22.48 -12.88 -21.65
C ARG A 23 -21.86 -14.22 -22.02
N PHE A 24 -22.59 -15.31 -21.85
CA PHE A 24 -22.14 -16.65 -22.20
C PHE A 24 -22.62 -17.04 -23.61
N SER A 25 -23.92 -17.02 -23.85
CA SER A 25 -24.50 -17.07 -25.19
C SER A 25 -24.52 -15.71 -25.91
N GLY A 26 -24.83 -15.75 -27.21
CA GLY A 26 -25.38 -14.61 -27.93
C GLY A 26 -26.90 -14.50 -27.76
N PRO A 27 -27.57 -13.57 -28.48
CA PRO A 27 -29.02 -13.40 -28.43
C PRO A 27 -29.76 -14.68 -28.82
N GLN A 28 -30.75 -15.08 -28.02
CA GLN A 28 -31.63 -16.23 -28.28
C GLN A 28 -33.09 -15.78 -28.30
N THR A 29 -33.88 -16.22 -29.27
CA THR A 29 -35.34 -16.13 -29.17
C THR A 29 -35.84 -17.26 -28.28
N VAL A 30 -36.56 -16.94 -27.21
CA VAL A 30 -37.16 -17.91 -26.29
C VAL A 30 -38.63 -17.58 -26.07
N ARG A 31 -39.43 -18.62 -25.81
CA ARG A 31 -40.85 -18.49 -25.47
C ARG A 31 -40.99 -18.25 -23.98
N VAL A 32 -41.60 -17.12 -23.62
CA VAL A 32 -41.73 -16.61 -22.26
C VAL A 32 -43.21 -16.56 -21.88
N TRP A 33 -43.51 -17.07 -20.70
CA TRP A 33 -44.82 -16.96 -20.07
C TRP A 33 -44.81 -15.82 -19.06
N ARG A 34 -45.73 -14.86 -19.19
CA ARG A 34 -45.96 -13.80 -18.20
C ARG A 34 -47.43 -13.73 -17.78
N VAL A 35 -47.66 -13.09 -16.65
CA VAL A 35 -48.99 -12.74 -16.15
C VAL A 35 -49.41 -11.40 -16.76
N GLY A 36 -50.35 -11.44 -17.70
CA GLY A 36 -50.93 -10.29 -18.35
C GLY A 36 -52.26 -9.84 -17.73
N GLY A 37 -52.89 -8.84 -18.34
CA GLY A 37 -54.13 -8.24 -17.84
C GLY A 37 -55.36 -9.14 -17.93
N GLN A 38 -55.32 -10.22 -18.73
CA GLN A 38 -56.43 -11.16 -18.89
C GLN A 38 -56.12 -12.61 -18.44
N GLY A 39 -54.87 -12.93 -18.07
CA GLY A 39 -54.49 -14.28 -17.69
C GLY A 39 -52.98 -14.51 -17.80
N TRP A 40 -52.59 -15.77 -18.05
CA TRP A 40 -51.24 -16.11 -18.49
C TRP A 40 -51.14 -16.02 -20.01
N GLU A 41 -50.12 -15.32 -20.49
CA GLU A 41 -49.87 -15.05 -21.90
C GLU A 41 -48.45 -15.53 -22.28
N ALA A 42 -48.29 -16.04 -23.51
CA ALA A 42 -47.04 -16.62 -24.00
C ALA A 42 -46.51 -15.85 -25.22
N THR A 43 -45.31 -15.31 -25.12
CA THR A 43 -44.67 -14.44 -26.13
C THR A 43 -43.28 -14.95 -26.50
N ASP A 44 -42.90 -14.83 -27.77
CA ASP A 44 -41.55 -15.15 -28.22
C ASP A 44 -40.67 -13.89 -28.16
N GLU A 45 -39.66 -13.87 -27.28
CA GLU A 45 -38.87 -12.68 -26.93
C GLU A 45 -37.36 -12.93 -27.02
N ASN A 46 -36.57 -11.85 -27.13
CA ASN A 46 -35.11 -11.95 -27.10
C ASN A 46 -34.61 -12.10 -25.66
N TYR A 47 -33.88 -13.18 -25.40
CA TYR A 47 -33.22 -13.49 -24.14
C TYR A 47 -31.71 -13.31 -24.27
N GLU A 48 -31.18 -12.37 -23.50
CA GLU A 48 -29.77 -12.24 -23.16
C GLU A 48 -29.64 -11.95 -21.66
N VAL A 49 -28.57 -12.44 -21.07
CA VAL A 49 -28.15 -12.12 -19.70
C VAL A 49 -26.80 -11.41 -19.77
N TYR A 50 -26.72 -10.27 -19.08
CA TYR A 50 -25.52 -9.46 -18.98
C TYR A 50 -25.03 -9.42 -17.53
N VAL A 51 -23.78 -9.82 -17.32
CA VAL A 51 -23.11 -9.80 -16.02
C VAL A 51 -21.95 -8.81 -16.05
N THR A 52 -21.84 -8.01 -15.01
CA THR A 52 -20.66 -7.21 -14.71
C THR A 52 -20.04 -7.72 -13.43
N HIS A 53 -18.72 -7.93 -13.42
CA HIS A 53 -18.01 -8.65 -12.37
C HIS A 53 -16.73 -7.89 -12.00
N ASN A 54 -16.52 -7.68 -10.70
CA ASN A 54 -15.32 -7.07 -10.14
C ASN A 54 -14.79 -7.96 -9.01
N GLY A 55 -13.47 -8.14 -8.92
CA GLY A 55 -12.86 -9.18 -8.09
C GLY A 55 -12.65 -10.50 -8.84
N ASP A 56 -12.53 -11.59 -8.08
CA ASP A 56 -12.15 -12.93 -8.58
C ASP A 56 -13.12 -14.01 -8.07
N PHE A 57 -13.60 -14.86 -8.98
CA PHE A 57 -14.49 -15.99 -8.70
C PHE A 57 -13.75 -17.33 -8.88
N ASP A 58 -13.53 -18.04 -7.78
CA ASP A 58 -12.64 -19.21 -7.71
C ASP A 58 -13.38 -20.54 -7.92
N TYR A 59 -14.44 -20.78 -7.12
CA TYR A 59 -15.15 -22.06 -7.04
C TYR A 59 -16.67 -21.91 -6.97
N TRP A 60 -17.39 -22.93 -7.44
CA TRP A 60 -18.82 -23.12 -7.22
C TRP A 60 -19.11 -24.53 -6.70
N GLU A 61 -19.97 -24.67 -5.69
CA GLU A 61 -20.39 -25.97 -5.17
C GLU A 61 -21.40 -26.64 -6.10
N LEU A 62 -21.05 -27.82 -6.63
CA LEU A 62 -21.84 -28.53 -7.64
C LEU A 62 -21.59 -30.05 -7.59
N PHE A 63 -22.64 -30.82 -7.30
CA PHE A 63 -22.57 -32.23 -6.90
C PHE A 63 -21.62 -32.40 -5.70
N ASP A 64 -22.03 -31.84 -4.56
CA ASP A 64 -21.44 -31.94 -3.21
C ASP A 64 -19.91 -31.69 -3.13
N SER A 65 -19.42 -30.81 -4.00
CA SER A 65 -17.99 -30.62 -4.25
C SER A 65 -17.72 -29.28 -4.92
N LEU A 66 -16.67 -28.61 -4.48
CA LEU A 66 -16.18 -27.37 -5.10
C LEU A 66 -15.60 -27.66 -6.49
N ARG A 67 -16.15 -27.00 -7.52
CA ARG A 67 -15.68 -27.03 -8.91
C ARG A 67 -14.97 -25.72 -9.22
N THR A 68 -13.78 -25.77 -9.81
CA THR A 68 -13.08 -24.54 -10.23
C THR A 68 -13.86 -23.84 -11.35
N GLN A 69 -13.70 -22.52 -11.50
CA GLN A 69 -14.30 -21.80 -12.65
C GLN A 69 -13.90 -22.38 -14.02
N LYS A 70 -12.75 -23.08 -14.13
CA LYS A 70 -12.33 -23.73 -15.39
C LYS A 70 -13.17 -24.97 -15.69
N ASP A 71 -13.45 -25.77 -14.67
CA ASP A 71 -14.23 -27.01 -14.81
C ASP A 71 -15.72 -26.68 -14.93
N LEU A 72 -16.21 -25.72 -14.15
CA LEU A 72 -17.55 -25.16 -14.29
C LEU A 72 -17.79 -24.60 -15.69
N GLY A 73 -16.79 -23.93 -16.28
CA GLY A 73 -16.86 -23.44 -17.67
C GLY A 73 -17.03 -24.54 -18.71
N ARG A 74 -16.33 -25.68 -18.55
CA ARG A 74 -16.49 -26.86 -19.42
C ARG A 74 -17.86 -27.52 -19.23
N TRP A 75 -18.31 -27.64 -17.99
CA TRP A 75 -19.62 -28.18 -17.65
C TRP A 75 -20.75 -27.33 -18.25
N LEU A 76 -20.67 -26.00 -18.12
CA LEU A 76 -21.60 -25.05 -18.74
C LEU A 76 -21.61 -25.16 -20.27
N GLN A 77 -20.48 -25.40 -20.95
CA GLN A 77 -20.46 -25.60 -22.41
C GLN A 77 -21.33 -26.79 -22.84
N ASN A 78 -21.35 -27.86 -22.04
CA ASN A 78 -22.16 -29.05 -22.34
C ASN A 78 -23.63 -28.86 -21.91
N VAL A 79 -23.89 -28.23 -20.76
CA VAL A 79 -25.27 -28.00 -20.25
C VAL A 79 -26.04 -26.98 -21.08
N LEU A 80 -25.40 -25.88 -21.49
CA LEU A 80 -26.00 -24.82 -22.32
C LEU A 80 -25.81 -25.05 -23.82
N ASN A 81 -25.31 -26.23 -24.23
CA ASN A 81 -25.15 -26.63 -25.63
C ASN A 81 -24.30 -25.64 -26.46
N MET A 82 -23.22 -25.13 -25.86
CA MET A 82 -22.37 -24.05 -26.38
C MET A 82 -20.99 -24.57 -26.80
N HIS A 83 -20.92 -25.19 -27.98
CA HIS A 83 -19.67 -25.75 -28.54
C HIS A 83 -18.65 -24.71 -29.04
N LYS A 84 -18.90 -23.40 -28.88
CA LYS A 84 -17.92 -22.35 -29.21
C LYS A 84 -16.87 -22.24 -28.11
N THR A 85 -15.63 -21.86 -28.48
CA THR A 85 -14.57 -21.56 -27.52
C THR A 85 -14.95 -20.35 -26.67
N ILE A 86 -15.14 -20.57 -25.37
CA ILE A 86 -15.53 -19.52 -24.42
C ILE A 86 -14.28 -18.81 -23.88
N ALA A 87 -14.42 -17.54 -23.51
CA ALA A 87 -13.33 -16.75 -22.92
C ALA A 87 -12.78 -17.39 -21.63
N SER A 88 -11.48 -17.24 -21.42
CA SER A 88 -10.76 -17.83 -20.26
C SER A 88 -11.12 -17.18 -18.93
N CYS A 89 -11.55 -15.92 -18.91
CA CYS A 89 -11.96 -15.20 -17.69
C CYS A 89 -13.12 -15.87 -16.94
N ASP A 90 -13.14 -15.69 -15.63
CA ASP A 90 -14.17 -16.17 -14.69
C ASP A 90 -15.56 -15.57 -14.96
N SER A 91 -15.59 -14.31 -15.36
CA SER A 91 -16.76 -13.44 -15.42
C SER A 91 -17.78 -13.92 -16.45
N VAL A 92 -17.32 -14.61 -17.50
CA VAL A 92 -18.20 -15.26 -18.48
C VAL A 92 -18.82 -16.56 -17.93
N LYS A 93 -18.17 -17.26 -16.99
CA LYS A 93 -18.80 -18.42 -16.31
C LYS A 93 -19.87 -17.96 -15.32
N VAL A 94 -19.65 -16.83 -14.64
CA VAL A 94 -20.71 -16.17 -13.85
C VAL A 94 -21.90 -15.84 -14.77
N ALA A 95 -21.65 -15.28 -15.96
CA ALA A 95 -22.71 -15.06 -16.95
C ALA A 95 -23.42 -16.35 -17.39
N GLY A 96 -22.70 -17.47 -17.56
CA GLY A 96 -23.28 -18.76 -17.89
C GLY A 96 -24.09 -19.39 -16.74
N MET A 97 -23.64 -19.23 -15.50
CA MET A 97 -24.43 -19.60 -14.33
C MET A 97 -25.72 -18.77 -14.24
N MET A 98 -25.67 -17.46 -14.52
CA MET A 98 -26.87 -16.64 -14.58
C MET A 98 -27.80 -17.03 -15.74
N GLU A 99 -27.27 -17.36 -16.92
CA GLU A 99 -28.05 -17.85 -18.07
C GLU A 99 -28.74 -19.19 -17.79
N LEU A 100 -28.11 -20.06 -16.99
CA LEU A 100 -28.66 -21.35 -16.54
C LEU A 100 -29.65 -21.21 -15.36
N LEU A 101 -29.42 -20.27 -14.44
CA LEU A 101 -30.24 -20.07 -13.24
C LEU A 101 -31.45 -19.17 -13.47
N ARG A 102 -31.43 -18.21 -14.40
CA ARG A 102 -32.58 -17.34 -14.74
C ARG A 102 -33.58 -18.12 -15.61
N THR A 103 -34.58 -18.73 -14.99
CA THR A 103 -35.50 -19.64 -15.68
C THR A 103 -36.99 -19.28 -15.60
N GLN A 104 -37.38 -18.31 -14.77
CA GLN A 104 -38.79 -17.90 -14.59
C GLN A 104 -39.49 -17.58 -15.92
N GLY A 105 -40.66 -18.19 -16.14
CA GLY A 105 -41.47 -18.06 -17.35
C GLY A 105 -40.96 -18.85 -18.56
N ILE A 106 -39.80 -19.53 -18.48
CA ILE A 106 -39.18 -20.23 -19.62
C ILE A 106 -39.10 -21.73 -19.34
N TRP A 107 -40.05 -22.51 -19.88
CA TRP A 107 -40.11 -23.96 -19.68
C TRP A 107 -38.80 -24.66 -20.07
N LYS A 108 -38.27 -24.34 -21.26
CA LYS A 108 -37.03 -24.95 -21.78
C LYS A 108 -35.82 -24.79 -20.85
N HIS A 109 -35.67 -23.64 -20.22
CA HIS A 109 -34.55 -23.37 -19.31
C HIS A 109 -34.81 -24.02 -17.94
N SER A 110 -36.05 -23.95 -17.44
CA SER A 110 -36.46 -24.57 -16.18
C SER A 110 -36.27 -26.09 -16.19
N ILE A 111 -36.65 -26.76 -17.28
CA ILE A 111 -36.47 -28.21 -17.46
C ILE A 111 -34.99 -28.58 -17.59
N ARG A 112 -34.18 -27.77 -18.28
CA ARG A 112 -32.72 -27.96 -18.40
C ARG A 112 -32.03 -27.89 -17.03
N LEU A 113 -32.39 -26.92 -16.18
CA LEU A 113 -31.88 -26.80 -14.81
C LEU A 113 -32.39 -27.93 -13.90
N ALA A 114 -33.68 -28.28 -13.98
CA ALA A 114 -34.28 -29.40 -13.26
C ALA A 114 -33.59 -30.73 -13.60
N TYR A 115 -33.24 -30.97 -14.86
CA TYR A 115 -32.51 -32.17 -15.25
C TYR A 115 -31.12 -32.24 -14.59
N GLN A 116 -30.34 -31.15 -14.59
CA GLN A 116 -29.02 -31.13 -13.95
C GLN A 116 -29.06 -31.27 -12.42
N THR A 117 -30.14 -30.83 -11.77
CA THR A 117 -30.29 -30.86 -10.30
C THR A 117 -31.05 -32.09 -9.77
N SER A 118 -31.75 -32.84 -10.63
CA SER A 118 -32.68 -33.90 -10.20
C SER A 118 -32.46 -35.26 -10.87
N VAL A 119 -31.70 -35.31 -11.97
CA VAL A 119 -31.53 -36.51 -12.81
C VAL A 119 -30.07 -36.84 -13.04
N GLN A 120 -29.22 -35.83 -13.24
CA GLN A 120 -27.81 -36.05 -13.55
C GLN A 120 -27.03 -36.57 -12.32
N PRO A 121 -26.41 -37.76 -12.37
CA PRO A 121 -25.85 -38.38 -11.16
C PRO A 121 -24.41 -37.98 -10.85
N SER A 122 -23.67 -37.38 -11.80
CA SER A 122 -22.34 -36.81 -11.50
C SER A 122 -21.88 -35.75 -12.51
N PHE A 123 -21.00 -34.89 -12.03
CA PHE A 123 -20.25 -33.90 -12.82
C PHE A 123 -19.49 -34.51 -14.00
N GLN A 124 -18.90 -35.70 -13.82
CA GLN A 124 -18.00 -36.30 -14.80
C GLN A 124 -18.76 -36.84 -16.01
N HIS A 125 -19.96 -37.39 -15.82
CA HIS A 125 -20.81 -37.78 -16.95
C HIS A 125 -21.12 -36.57 -17.84
N THR A 126 -21.50 -35.43 -17.24
CA THR A 126 -21.77 -34.20 -17.99
C THR A 126 -20.54 -33.72 -18.78
N LEU A 127 -19.33 -33.81 -18.20
CA LEU A 127 -18.09 -33.46 -18.90
C LEU A 127 -17.76 -34.41 -20.06
N ASN A 128 -17.99 -35.72 -19.89
CA ASN A 128 -17.76 -36.73 -20.93
C ASN A 128 -18.78 -36.63 -22.10
N GLY A 129 -19.86 -35.86 -21.94
CA GLY A 129 -21.00 -35.86 -22.85
C GLY A 129 -22.01 -36.98 -22.57
N GLU A 130 -21.83 -37.72 -21.48
CA GLU A 130 -22.68 -38.83 -21.06
C GLU A 130 -23.92 -38.32 -20.31
N MET A 131 -25.08 -38.90 -20.63
CA MET A 131 -26.38 -38.54 -20.06
C MET A 131 -26.74 -37.05 -20.20
N LEU A 132 -26.16 -36.34 -21.17
CA LEU A 132 -26.71 -35.04 -21.60
C LEU A 132 -28.16 -35.23 -22.08
N LEU A 133 -29.00 -34.24 -21.80
CA LEU A 133 -30.35 -34.17 -22.33
C LEU A 133 -30.26 -33.63 -23.76
N GLU A 134 -30.53 -34.47 -24.77
CA GLU A 134 -30.45 -34.03 -26.16
C GLU A 134 -31.39 -32.85 -26.44
N GLU A 135 -30.95 -31.91 -27.28
CA GLU A 135 -31.73 -30.74 -27.67
C GLU A 135 -33.05 -31.13 -28.37
N SER A 136 -33.06 -32.26 -29.07
CA SER A 136 -34.23 -32.94 -29.65
C SER A 136 -35.30 -33.25 -28.58
N LEU A 137 -34.92 -34.02 -27.57
CA LEU A 137 -35.76 -34.45 -26.45
C LEU A 137 -36.16 -33.26 -25.56
N LEU A 138 -35.25 -32.33 -25.29
CA LEU A 138 -35.54 -31.09 -24.55
C LEU A 138 -36.63 -30.26 -25.24
N ASN A 139 -36.57 -30.09 -26.56
CA ASN A 139 -37.62 -29.40 -27.30
C ASN A 139 -38.97 -30.15 -27.23
N GLN A 140 -38.96 -31.49 -27.32
CA GLN A 140 -40.17 -32.31 -27.23
C GLN A 140 -40.85 -32.19 -25.86
N ILE A 141 -40.11 -32.32 -24.76
CA ILE A 141 -40.66 -32.22 -23.40
C ILE A 141 -41.09 -30.78 -23.05
N THR A 142 -40.41 -29.78 -23.61
CA THR A 142 -40.82 -28.36 -23.53
C THR A 142 -42.17 -28.14 -24.20
N ALA A 143 -42.37 -28.62 -25.44
CA ALA A 143 -43.63 -28.44 -26.16
C ALA A 143 -44.82 -29.12 -25.45
N ILE A 144 -44.57 -30.26 -24.79
CA ILE A 144 -45.56 -30.94 -23.95
C ILE A 144 -45.87 -30.11 -22.69
N ALA A 145 -44.86 -29.54 -22.04
CA ALA A 145 -45.03 -28.68 -20.87
C ALA A 145 -45.82 -27.40 -21.20
N GLU A 146 -45.50 -26.73 -22.31
CA GLU A 146 -46.22 -25.55 -22.78
C GLU A 146 -47.69 -25.85 -23.10
N ASN A 147 -47.98 -26.97 -23.76
CA ASN A 147 -49.36 -27.35 -24.10
C ASN A 147 -50.19 -27.68 -22.83
N ILE A 148 -49.59 -28.44 -21.90
CA ILE A 148 -50.24 -28.76 -20.62
C ILE A 148 -50.45 -27.49 -19.78
N PHE A 149 -49.47 -26.59 -19.73
CA PHE A 149 -49.60 -25.32 -19.02
C PHE A 149 -50.65 -24.41 -19.67
N GLN A 150 -50.66 -24.29 -21.01
CA GLN A 150 -51.70 -23.57 -21.77
C GLN A 150 -53.09 -24.08 -21.40
N GLN A 151 -53.30 -25.40 -21.36
CA GLN A 151 -54.59 -25.99 -20.98
C GLN A 151 -54.94 -25.70 -19.51
N HIS A 152 -53.96 -25.74 -18.59
CA HIS A 152 -54.15 -25.50 -17.16
C HIS A 152 -54.48 -24.03 -16.82
N VAL A 153 -53.97 -23.06 -17.60
CA VAL A 153 -54.21 -21.62 -17.36
C VAL A 153 -55.37 -21.02 -18.17
N THR A 154 -55.84 -21.71 -19.23
CA THR A 154 -56.86 -21.16 -20.13
C THR A 154 -58.21 -20.98 -19.40
N GLY A 155 -58.70 -19.74 -19.36
CA GLY A 155 -59.96 -19.38 -18.69
C GLY A 155 -59.85 -19.23 -17.16
N VAL A 156 -58.66 -19.41 -16.58
CA VAL A 156 -58.43 -19.26 -15.14
C VAL A 156 -57.83 -17.87 -14.86
N PRO A 157 -58.41 -17.06 -13.94
CA PRO A 157 -57.85 -15.74 -13.62
C PRO A 157 -56.40 -15.81 -13.14
N ALA A 158 -55.58 -14.89 -13.65
CA ALA A 158 -54.17 -14.69 -13.30
C ALA A 158 -53.87 -14.73 -11.78
N SER A 159 -54.80 -14.23 -10.96
CA SER A 159 -54.69 -14.18 -9.51
C SER A 159 -54.90 -15.53 -8.81
N SER A 160 -55.41 -16.56 -9.50
CA SER A 160 -55.90 -17.80 -8.88
C SER A 160 -55.15 -19.07 -9.26
N VAL A 161 -54.51 -19.13 -10.43
CA VAL A 161 -53.62 -20.25 -10.78
C VAL A 161 -52.45 -20.31 -9.79
N LEU A 162 -52.01 -21.54 -9.44
CA LEU A 162 -50.78 -21.81 -8.67
C LEU A 162 -50.78 -21.33 -7.20
N GLN A 163 -51.87 -20.72 -6.71
CA GLN A 163 -52.04 -20.45 -5.27
C GLN A 163 -52.50 -21.69 -4.48
N ASP A 164 -53.23 -22.62 -5.11
CA ASP A 164 -53.63 -23.88 -4.48
C ASP A 164 -52.55 -24.96 -4.69
N SER A 165 -51.99 -25.44 -3.58
CA SER A 165 -51.10 -26.60 -3.53
C SER A 165 -51.62 -27.86 -4.24
N ARG A 166 -52.96 -28.01 -4.39
CA ARG A 166 -53.59 -29.10 -5.15
C ARG A 166 -53.40 -28.91 -6.64
N GLN A 167 -53.75 -27.75 -7.18
CA GLN A 167 -53.56 -27.43 -8.61
C GLN A 167 -52.11 -27.64 -9.05
N VAL A 168 -51.13 -27.28 -8.21
CA VAL A 168 -49.72 -27.52 -8.53
C VAL A 168 -49.35 -29.01 -8.46
N LYS A 169 -49.88 -29.77 -7.49
CA LYS A 169 -49.68 -31.24 -7.43
C LYS A 169 -50.33 -31.96 -8.61
N ASP A 170 -51.52 -31.51 -9.04
CA ASP A 170 -52.20 -32.03 -10.22
C ASP A 170 -51.38 -31.71 -11.49
N LEU A 171 -50.81 -30.51 -11.61
CA LEU A 171 -49.91 -30.12 -12.70
C LEU A 171 -48.61 -30.95 -12.69
N ILE A 172 -47.99 -31.19 -11.52
CA ILE A 172 -46.84 -32.10 -11.36
C ILE A 172 -47.20 -33.50 -11.87
N ALA A 173 -48.32 -34.07 -11.41
CA ALA A 173 -48.74 -35.42 -11.79
C ALA A 173 -49.04 -35.55 -13.28
N VAL A 174 -49.68 -34.54 -13.89
CA VAL A 174 -49.98 -34.52 -15.33
C VAL A 174 -48.71 -34.36 -16.17
N LEU A 175 -47.78 -33.46 -15.80
CA LEU A 175 -46.49 -33.32 -16.49
C LEU A 175 -45.62 -34.57 -16.35
N ALA A 176 -45.47 -35.10 -15.14
CA ALA A 176 -44.66 -36.29 -14.86
C ALA A 176 -45.16 -37.49 -15.66
N LYS A 177 -46.47 -37.73 -15.67
CA LYS A 177 -47.09 -38.76 -16.51
C LYS A 177 -46.88 -38.50 -18.00
N ALA A 178 -47.17 -37.29 -18.48
CA ALA A 178 -47.04 -36.97 -19.91
C ALA A 178 -45.60 -37.12 -20.43
N TRP A 179 -44.59 -36.85 -19.60
CA TRP A 179 -43.19 -37.07 -19.91
C TRP A 179 -42.77 -38.54 -19.80
N TYR A 180 -43.32 -39.29 -18.84
CA TYR A 180 -43.11 -40.74 -18.71
C TYR A 180 -43.68 -41.52 -19.91
N ASP A 181 -44.84 -41.09 -20.42
CA ASP A 181 -45.56 -41.69 -21.55
C ASP A 181 -44.85 -41.46 -22.91
N ILE A 182 -43.86 -40.55 -23.00
CA ILE A 182 -42.96 -40.42 -24.18
C ILE A 182 -42.08 -41.67 -24.33
N GLY A 183 -41.72 -42.31 -23.20
CA GLY A 183 -40.97 -43.56 -23.15
C GLY A 183 -39.46 -43.42 -23.38
N GLY A 184 -38.79 -44.58 -23.45
CA GLY A 184 -37.37 -44.69 -23.77
C GLY A 184 -36.43 -43.98 -22.78
N GLU A 185 -35.65 -43.04 -23.32
CA GLU A 185 -34.49 -42.43 -22.67
C GLU A 185 -34.84 -41.70 -21.36
N LEU A 186 -35.84 -40.82 -21.38
CA LEU A 186 -36.20 -40.02 -20.20
C LEU A 186 -36.69 -40.91 -19.05
N ARG A 187 -37.54 -41.90 -19.36
CA ARG A 187 -38.04 -42.88 -18.39
C ARG A 187 -36.92 -43.73 -17.78
N ASN A 188 -35.94 -44.14 -18.59
CA ASN A 188 -34.78 -44.89 -18.12
C ASN A 188 -33.85 -44.08 -17.19
N ARG A 189 -33.83 -42.74 -17.32
CA ARG A 189 -33.02 -41.85 -16.47
C ARG A 189 -33.74 -41.29 -15.25
N CYS A 190 -35.04 -41.00 -15.37
CA CYS A 190 -35.80 -40.22 -14.37
C CYS A 190 -36.79 -41.06 -13.52
N GLY A 191 -36.94 -42.36 -13.79
CA GLY A 191 -37.91 -43.20 -13.08
C GLY A 191 -39.35 -42.75 -13.32
N THR A 192 -39.98 -42.12 -12.33
CA THR A 192 -41.37 -41.62 -12.40
C THR A 192 -41.51 -40.23 -13.01
N CYS A 193 -40.41 -39.52 -13.28
CA CYS A 193 -40.37 -38.12 -13.75
C CYS A 193 -40.98 -37.07 -12.78
N GLU A 194 -41.49 -37.47 -11.61
CA GLU A 194 -42.16 -36.58 -10.65
C GLU A 194 -41.24 -35.49 -10.10
N LEU A 195 -40.02 -35.85 -9.69
CA LEU A 195 -39.02 -34.89 -9.18
C LEU A 195 -38.58 -33.90 -10.27
N LEU A 196 -38.45 -34.35 -11.52
CA LEU A 196 -38.15 -33.49 -12.67
C LEU A 196 -39.28 -32.50 -12.91
N ALA A 197 -40.55 -32.92 -12.84
CA ALA A 197 -41.72 -32.05 -13.02
C ALA A 197 -41.85 -31.03 -11.87
N GLN A 198 -41.66 -31.49 -10.63
CA GLN A 198 -41.65 -30.67 -9.42
C GLN A 198 -40.61 -29.55 -9.49
N HIS A 199 -39.35 -29.87 -9.78
CA HIS A 199 -38.29 -28.86 -9.89
C HIS A 199 -38.44 -27.99 -11.16
N SER A 200 -38.95 -28.54 -12.26
CA SER A 200 -39.26 -27.73 -13.46
C SER A 200 -40.31 -26.67 -13.18
N ILE A 201 -41.36 -26.98 -12.41
CA ILE A 201 -42.39 -26.00 -12.01
C ILE A 201 -41.80 -24.96 -11.04
N CYS A 202 -41.09 -25.36 -9.99
CA CYS A 202 -40.43 -24.44 -9.05
C CYS A 202 -39.54 -23.44 -9.80
N TYR A 203 -38.64 -23.93 -10.66
CA TYR A 203 -37.73 -23.08 -11.44
C TYR A 203 -38.45 -22.23 -12.50
N PHE A 204 -39.59 -22.68 -13.02
CA PHE A 204 -40.42 -21.89 -13.94
C PHE A 204 -41.14 -20.72 -13.25
N LEU A 205 -41.33 -20.76 -11.93
CA LEU A 205 -42.07 -19.74 -11.18
C LEU A 205 -41.18 -18.80 -10.35
N GLU A 206 -40.12 -19.32 -9.74
CA GLU A 206 -39.39 -18.63 -8.67
C GLU A 206 -38.06 -17.99 -9.12
N ASN A 207 -37.43 -18.55 -10.17
CA ASN A 207 -36.09 -18.15 -10.61
C ASN A 207 -36.09 -16.90 -11.51
N ASP A 208 -36.51 -15.77 -10.94
CA ASP A 208 -36.26 -14.45 -11.49
C ASP A 208 -34.76 -14.06 -11.41
N ILE A 209 -34.36 -12.89 -11.92
CA ILE A 209 -32.95 -12.48 -12.01
C ILE A 209 -32.29 -12.29 -10.63
N PHE A 210 -33.05 -11.93 -9.61
CA PHE A 210 -32.58 -11.83 -8.23
C PHE A 210 -32.43 -13.21 -7.59
N THR A 211 -33.46 -14.07 -7.71
CA THR A 211 -33.41 -15.45 -7.19
C THR A 211 -32.27 -16.24 -7.85
N ALA A 212 -32.00 -16.00 -9.14
CA ALA A 212 -30.85 -16.58 -9.84
C ALA A 212 -29.51 -16.10 -9.24
N LEU A 213 -29.36 -14.79 -9.01
CA LEU A 213 -28.15 -14.21 -8.43
C LEU A 213 -27.91 -14.66 -6.98
N ASP A 214 -28.98 -14.78 -6.18
CA ASP A 214 -28.93 -15.24 -4.80
C ASP A 214 -28.58 -16.73 -4.69
N LYS A 215 -29.17 -17.59 -5.55
CA LYS A 215 -28.79 -19.02 -5.70
C LYS A 215 -27.39 -19.23 -6.27
N PHE A 216 -26.84 -18.27 -7.02
CA PHE A 216 -25.42 -18.29 -7.36
C PHE A 216 -24.57 -17.93 -6.15
N LEU A 217 -24.90 -16.85 -5.43
CA LEU A 217 -24.11 -16.30 -4.33
C LEU A 217 -23.97 -17.28 -3.16
N SER A 218 -25.02 -18.04 -2.85
CA SER A 218 -25.01 -19.06 -1.79
C SER A 218 -23.90 -20.10 -2.01
N CYS A 219 -23.79 -20.62 -3.23
CA CYS A 219 -22.88 -21.71 -3.61
C CYS A 219 -21.54 -21.23 -4.22
N ALA A 220 -21.31 -19.92 -4.33
CA ALA A 220 -20.12 -19.33 -4.95
C ALA A 220 -19.07 -18.87 -3.94
N HIS A 221 -17.82 -19.29 -4.15
CA HIS A 221 -16.66 -18.94 -3.32
C HIS A 221 -15.65 -18.11 -4.12
N GLY A 222 -15.11 -17.09 -3.47
CA GLY A 222 -14.21 -16.09 -4.02
C GLY A 222 -14.43 -14.73 -3.35
N SER A 223 -13.88 -13.67 -3.95
CA SER A 223 -14.04 -12.29 -3.48
C SER A 223 -14.50 -11.42 -4.65
N PHE A 224 -15.80 -11.26 -4.82
CA PHE A 224 -16.41 -10.64 -5.99
C PHE A 224 -17.66 -9.80 -5.71
N GLY A 225 -17.83 -8.76 -6.53
CA GLY A 225 -19.04 -7.93 -6.62
C GLY A 225 -19.66 -8.12 -8.01
N ILE A 226 -20.95 -8.38 -8.06
CA ILE A 226 -21.69 -8.72 -9.29
C ILE A 226 -22.81 -7.70 -9.53
N THR A 227 -23.07 -7.42 -10.81
CA THR A 227 -24.35 -6.87 -11.27
C THR A 227 -24.87 -7.74 -12.40
N ALA A 228 -26.13 -8.17 -12.33
CA ALA A 228 -26.79 -9.01 -13.32
C ALA A 228 -28.06 -8.32 -13.86
N CYS A 229 -28.27 -8.43 -15.17
CA CYS A 229 -29.42 -7.90 -15.89
C CYS A 229 -29.89 -8.90 -16.94
N CYS A 230 -31.19 -8.93 -17.23
CA CYS A 230 -31.77 -9.74 -18.31
C CYS A 230 -32.64 -8.88 -19.22
N THR A 231 -32.65 -9.17 -20.53
CA THR A 231 -33.52 -8.48 -21.50
C THR A 231 -35.01 -8.69 -21.25
N LEU A 232 -35.39 -9.77 -20.56
CA LEU A 232 -36.78 -10.06 -20.18
C LEU A 232 -37.25 -9.22 -18.98
N ASP A 233 -36.31 -8.64 -18.24
CA ASP A 233 -36.52 -7.87 -17.00
C ASP A 233 -35.94 -6.43 -17.14
N PRO A 234 -36.29 -5.66 -18.21
CA PRO A 234 -35.50 -4.50 -18.69
C PRO A 234 -35.51 -3.26 -17.77
N ASN A 235 -36.33 -3.27 -16.73
CA ASN A 235 -36.44 -2.23 -15.70
C ASN A 235 -35.86 -2.68 -14.34
N VAL A 236 -35.21 -3.84 -14.30
CA VAL A 236 -34.69 -4.49 -13.09
C VAL A 236 -33.18 -4.68 -13.18
N VAL A 237 -32.47 -4.43 -12.09
CA VAL A 237 -31.06 -4.80 -11.92
C VAL A 237 -30.86 -5.49 -10.57
N ALA A 238 -30.14 -6.62 -10.58
CA ALA A 238 -29.74 -7.33 -9.36
C ALA A 238 -28.24 -7.09 -9.12
N ILE A 239 -27.87 -6.73 -7.88
CA ILE A 239 -26.50 -6.43 -7.46
C ILE A 239 -26.16 -7.30 -6.25
N ALA A 240 -24.96 -7.88 -6.22
CA ALA A 240 -24.50 -8.73 -5.13
C ALA A 240 -23.05 -8.43 -4.71
N SER A 241 -22.70 -8.75 -3.47
CA SER A 241 -21.35 -8.59 -2.91
C SER A 241 -21.01 -9.75 -1.97
N ARG A 242 -19.79 -10.30 -2.10
CA ARG A 242 -19.16 -11.26 -1.17
C ARG A 242 -17.63 -11.05 -1.23
N GLY A 243 -17.00 -10.64 -0.13
CA GLY A 243 -15.57 -10.30 -0.02
C GLY A 243 -15.12 -9.00 -0.73
N GLN A 244 -15.83 -8.56 -1.77
CA GLN A 244 -15.52 -7.36 -2.54
C GLN A 244 -16.62 -6.30 -2.39
N ALA A 245 -16.25 -5.18 -1.79
CA ALA A 245 -17.12 -4.03 -1.56
C ALA A 245 -17.92 -3.60 -2.80
N MET A 246 -19.21 -3.35 -2.56
CA MET A 246 -20.17 -2.72 -3.47
C MET A 246 -21.05 -1.74 -2.67
N SER A 247 -21.54 -0.70 -3.35
CA SER A 247 -22.38 0.34 -2.78
C SER A 247 -23.37 0.85 -3.82
N VAL A 248 -24.52 1.34 -3.36
CA VAL A 248 -25.63 1.88 -4.17
C VAL A 248 -26.00 3.25 -3.62
N SER A 249 -26.06 4.26 -4.47
CA SER A 249 -26.49 5.62 -4.11
C SER A 249 -27.73 6.06 -4.89
N PHE A 250 -28.57 6.84 -4.22
CA PHE A 250 -29.88 7.28 -4.70
C PHE A 250 -29.91 8.80 -4.83
N ASN A 251 -30.53 9.29 -5.92
CA ASN A 251 -30.76 10.70 -6.17
C ASN A 251 -32.26 10.91 -6.43
N GLU A 252 -32.95 11.49 -5.45
CA GLU A 252 -34.42 11.59 -5.43
C GLU A 252 -34.92 12.63 -6.43
N ASP A 253 -34.23 13.77 -6.53
CA ASP A 253 -34.56 14.89 -7.43
C ASP A 253 -34.52 14.49 -8.92
N LEU A 254 -33.70 13.50 -9.26
CA LEU A 254 -33.53 13.01 -10.63
C LEU A 254 -34.19 11.64 -10.89
N GLY A 255 -34.61 10.93 -9.85
CA GLY A 255 -35.02 9.52 -9.94
C GLY A 255 -33.89 8.58 -10.42
N VAL A 256 -32.63 8.89 -10.08
CA VAL A 256 -31.45 8.15 -10.56
C VAL A 256 -30.86 7.29 -9.44
N VAL A 257 -30.50 6.06 -9.80
CA VAL A 257 -29.71 5.14 -8.96
C VAL A 257 -28.34 4.95 -9.60
N LEU A 258 -27.28 5.08 -8.79
CA LEU A 258 -25.90 4.78 -9.15
C LEU A 258 -25.38 3.63 -8.27
N TRP A 259 -24.41 2.86 -8.75
CA TRP A 259 -23.75 1.83 -7.94
C TRP A 259 -22.29 1.62 -8.38
N GLY A 260 -21.51 0.95 -7.54
CA GLY A 260 -20.12 0.62 -7.83
C GLY A 260 -19.34 0.15 -6.60
N SER A 261 -18.12 -0.33 -6.82
CA SER A 261 -17.23 -0.85 -5.77
C SER A 261 -16.51 0.23 -4.95
N GLU A 262 -16.45 1.47 -5.45
CA GLU A 262 -15.89 2.62 -4.75
C GLU A 262 -17.00 3.66 -4.48
N ALA A 263 -17.43 3.82 -3.22
CA ALA A 263 -18.52 4.75 -2.85
C ALA A 263 -18.24 6.21 -3.27
N SER A 264 -16.97 6.62 -3.32
CA SER A 264 -16.55 7.95 -3.80
C SER A 264 -16.97 8.22 -5.25
N ALA A 265 -17.07 7.19 -6.10
CA ALA A 265 -17.43 7.33 -7.50
C ALA A 265 -18.89 7.77 -7.70
N GLN A 266 -19.75 7.53 -6.70
CA GLN A 266 -21.15 7.96 -6.69
C GLN A 266 -21.33 9.40 -6.19
N MET A 267 -20.28 10.01 -5.63
CA MET A 267 -20.28 11.41 -5.15
C MET A 267 -19.97 12.44 -6.25
N VAL A 268 -19.69 11.96 -7.47
CA VAL A 268 -19.38 12.78 -8.65
C VAL A 268 -20.67 13.44 -9.17
N PRO A 269 -20.69 14.77 -9.46
CA PRO A 269 -21.88 15.44 -9.99
C PRO A 269 -22.36 14.84 -11.32
N ILE A 270 -23.67 14.60 -11.43
CA ILE A 270 -24.28 14.00 -12.62
C ILE A 270 -24.45 15.07 -13.72
N GLY A 271 -23.48 15.14 -14.64
CA GLY A 271 -23.52 16.07 -15.76
C GLY A 271 -24.57 15.71 -16.80
N LEU A 272 -25.76 16.34 -16.74
CA LEU A 272 -26.78 16.26 -17.78
C LEU A 272 -26.31 16.96 -19.06
N VAL A 273 -25.73 16.19 -20.00
CA VAL A 273 -25.40 16.69 -21.34
C VAL A 273 -26.71 16.96 -22.10
N SER A 274 -27.08 18.24 -22.21
CA SER A 274 -28.23 18.68 -23.01
C SER A 274 -28.05 18.25 -24.46
N GLY A 275 -28.88 17.31 -24.93
CA GLY A 275 -28.74 16.68 -26.23
C GLY A 275 -28.98 17.65 -27.40
N GLY A 276 -27.90 18.16 -28.00
CA GLY A 276 -27.96 19.08 -29.14
C GLY A 276 -26.92 18.76 -30.22
N GLY A 277 -27.39 18.32 -31.39
CA GLY A 277 -26.59 18.22 -32.62
C GLY A 277 -25.76 16.95 -32.80
N ARG A 278 -26.14 16.11 -33.77
CA ARG A 278 -25.22 15.14 -34.40
C ARG A 278 -24.26 15.92 -35.32
N GLY A 279 -22.97 16.01 -35.00
CA GLY A 279 -22.03 16.72 -35.87
C GLY A 279 -20.54 16.67 -35.52
N GLY A 280 -19.85 15.64 -35.99
CA GLY A 280 -18.46 15.73 -36.47
C GLY A 280 -17.30 16.08 -35.51
N GLY A 281 -16.59 15.04 -35.07
CA GLY A 281 -15.16 15.13 -34.71
C GLY A 281 -14.86 15.49 -33.25
N GLY A 282 -14.08 14.63 -32.59
CA GLY A 282 -13.58 14.90 -31.24
C GLY A 282 -12.62 16.09 -31.21
N ARG A 283 -13.03 17.17 -30.55
CA ARG A 283 -12.18 18.22 -30.00
C ARG A 283 -12.71 18.57 -28.62
N ASP A 284 -11.80 18.80 -27.67
CA ASP A 284 -12.13 19.07 -26.28
C ASP A 284 -12.95 20.36 -26.16
N ILE A 285 -14.09 20.30 -25.47
CA ILE A 285 -14.97 21.46 -25.27
C ILE A 285 -14.46 22.28 -24.07
N GLU A 286 -13.37 23.02 -24.28
CA GLU A 286 -13.02 24.17 -23.41
C GLU A 286 -14.03 25.31 -23.66
N SER A 287 -15.20 25.25 -23.02
CA SER A 287 -16.24 26.31 -23.11
C SER A 287 -16.38 27.13 -21.82
N GLN A 288 -15.55 28.18 -21.77
CA GLN A 288 -15.81 29.50 -21.17
C GLN A 288 -16.92 29.65 -20.10
N GLY A 289 -16.49 29.96 -18.87
CA GLY A 289 -16.98 31.13 -18.13
C GLY A 289 -18.43 31.18 -17.60
N GLY A 290 -19.29 30.23 -17.94
CA GLY A 290 -20.64 30.13 -17.38
C GLY A 290 -20.66 29.44 -16.03
N GLN A 291 -21.49 29.92 -15.10
CA GLN A 291 -21.92 29.11 -13.95
C GLN A 291 -22.77 27.95 -14.50
N SER A 292 -22.19 26.75 -14.58
CA SER A 292 -22.99 25.55 -14.80
C SER A 292 -23.80 25.29 -13.53
N ASN A 293 -25.12 25.16 -13.67
CA ASN A 293 -25.98 24.72 -12.57
C ASN A 293 -25.56 23.30 -12.19
N MET A 294 -24.82 23.15 -11.09
CA MET A 294 -24.44 21.83 -10.59
C MET A 294 -25.70 21.08 -10.16
N VAL A 295 -26.04 20.09 -10.98
CA VAL A 295 -27.09 19.10 -10.75
C VAL A 295 -26.87 18.44 -9.37
N PRO A 296 -27.94 18.19 -8.57
CA PRO A 296 -27.81 17.65 -7.22
C PRO A 296 -26.99 16.35 -7.16
N LYS A 297 -26.21 16.21 -6.09
CA LYS A 297 -25.51 14.97 -5.75
C LYS A 297 -26.52 13.94 -5.23
N CYS A 298 -26.15 12.66 -5.22
CA CYS A 298 -26.91 11.64 -4.50
C CYS A 298 -27.13 12.04 -3.03
N THR A 299 -28.33 11.78 -2.52
CA THR A 299 -28.78 12.17 -1.18
C THR A 299 -28.63 11.06 -0.15
N HIS A 300 -28.64 9.80 -0.60
CA HIS A 300 -28.53 8.60 0.25
C HIS A 300 -27.64 7.53 -0.39
N ARG A 301 -26.96 6.73 0.44
CA ARG A 301 -26.15 5.57 0.04
C ARG A 301 -26.42 4.37 0.93
N HIS A 302 -26.44 3.18 0.34
CA HIS A 302 -26.43 1.89 1.02
C HIS A 302 -25.16 1.13 0.61
N ASP A 303 -24.39 0.64 1.59
CA ASP A 303 -23.23 -0.21 1.35
C ASP A 303 -23.62 -1.67 1.62
N LEU A 304 -23.31 -2.56 0.68
CA LEU A 304 -23.66 -3.98 0.79
C LEU A 304 -22.77 -4.69 1.84
N ASP A 305 -23.34 -5.69 2.51
CA ASP A 305 -22.64 -6.58 3.43
C ASP A 305 -21.77 -7.61 2.67
N GLU A 306 -20.53 -7.21 2.37
CA GLU A 306 -19.49 -8.06 1.78
C GLU A 306 -19.01 -9.19 2.71
N ASP A 307 -19.16 -9.06 4.04
CA ASP A 307 -18.72 -10.00 5.08
C ASP A 307 -19.75 -11.13 5.31
N GLY A 308 -21.02 -10.86 5.01
CA GLY A 308 -22.16 -11.77 5.15
C GLY A 308 -22.78 -12.26 3.84
N GLY A 309 -22.49 -11.61 2.73
CA GLY A 309 -23.12 -11.90 1.43
C GLY A 309 -24.50 -11.26 1.34
N GLU A 310 -24.63 -10.21 0.54
CA GLU A 310 -25.89 -9.47 0.37
C GLU A 310 -26.24 -9.31 -1.11
N VAL A 311 -27.53 -9.48 -1.42
CA VAL A 311 -28.12 -9.25 -2.74
C VAL A 311 -29.21 -8.19 -2.62
N ILE A 312 -29.18 -7.21 -3.52
CA ILE A 312 -30.22 -6.19 -3.68
C ILE A 312 -30.70 -6.16 -5.12
N GLU A 313 -32.02 -6.24 -5.30
CA GLU A 313 -32.71 -5.94 -6.55
C GLU A 313 -33.25 -4.52 -6.51
N ILE A 314 -33.13 -3.84 -7.64
CA ILE A 314 -33.58 -2.46 -7.85
C ILE A 314 -34.46 -2.45 -9.09
N ALA A 315 -35.73 -2.06 -8.93
CA ALA A 315 -36.70 -2.00 -10.02
C ALA A 315 -37.31 -0.59 -10.14
N ILE A 316 -37.39 -0.09 -11.38
CA ILE A 316 -37.87 1.25 -11.71
C ILE A 316 -39.15 1.16 -12.55
N CYS A 317 -40.28 1.58 -11.98
CA CYS A 317 -41.58 1.58 -12.66
C CYS A 317 -41.88 2.97 -13.24
N THR A 318 -42.09 3.09 -14.56
CA THR A 318 -42.34 4.39 -15.20
C THR A 318 -43.80 4.83 -15.13
N ASN A 319 -44.72 3.87 -14.94
CA ASN A 319 -46.17 4.10 -14.95
C ASN A 319 -46.90 3.01 -14.12
N THR A 320 -48.22 3.13 -13.98
CA THR A 320 -49.04 2.20 -13.18
C THR A 320 -49.08 0.77 -13.72
N GLN A 321 -48.99 0.57 -15.04
CA GLN A 321 -48.95 -0.77 -15.65
C GLN A 321 -47.59 -1.44 -15.40
N ASP A 322 -46.47 -0.72 -15.55
CA ASP A 322 -45.14 -1.22 -15.13
C ASP A 322 -45.16 -1.67 -13.67
N ARG A 323 -45.77 -0.85 -12.80
CA ARG A 323 -45.89 -1.16 -11.38
C ARG A 323 -46.74 -2.41 -11.14
N MET A 324 -47.91 -2.53 -11.76
CA MET A 324 -48.77 -3.71 -11.63
C MET A 324 -48.11 -4.97 -12.19
N ALA A 325 -47.34 -4.86 -13.28
CA ALA A 325 -46.59 -5.97 -13.87
C ALA A 325 -45.43 -6.41 -12.97
N GLN A 326 -44.70 -5.46 -12.36
CA GLN A 326 -43.61 -5.76 -11.44
C GLN A 326 -44.15 -6.33 -10.10
N GLU A 327 -45.22 -5.76 -9.54
CA GLU A 327 -45.95 -6.32 -8.40
C GLU A 327 -46.49 -7.73 -8.69
N ALA A 328 -46.93 -8.00 -9.92
CA ALA A 328 -47.35 -9.34 -10.35
C ALA A 328 -46.16 -10.32 -10.49
N ALA A 329 -45.02 -9.88 -11.03
CA ALA A 329 -43.82 -10.71 -11.18
C ALA A 329 -43.25 -11.14 -9.81
N TRP A 330 -43.16 -10.22 -8.86
CA TRP A 330 -42.79 -10.54 -7.48
C TRP A 330 -43.84 -11.35 -6.73
N CYS A 331 -45.12 -11.13 -7.03
CA CYS A 331 -46.18 -12.04 -6.56
C CYS A 331 -46.02 -13.45 -7.12
N ALA A 332 -45.49 -13.63 -8.34
CA ALA A 332 -45.25 -14.96 -8.91
C ALA A 332 -44.09 -15.68 -8.19
N SER A 333 -42.93 -15.02 -7.99
CA SER A 333 -41.82 -15.62 -7.25
C SER A 333 -42.09 -15.76 -5.74
N GLY A 334 -43.02 -14.99 -5.18
CA GLY A 334 -43.39 -15.03 -3.76
C GLY A 334 -44.65 -15.85 -3.39
N ARG A 335 -45.13 -16.80 -4.21
CA ARG A 335 -46.43 -17.48 -3.97
C ARG A 335 -46.46 -18.97 -3.69
N MET A 336 -45.46 -19.77 -4.02
CA MET A 336 -45.50 -21.21 -3.70
C MET A 336 -45.10 -21.48 -2.24
N GLN A 337 -46.07 -21.93 -1.44
CA GLN A 337 -45.88 -22.34 -0.05
C GLN A 337 -45.71 -23.87 0.09
N VAL A 338 -44.99 -24.50 -0.83
CA VAL A 338 -44.83 -25.97 -0.87
C VAL A 338 -43.38 -26.33 -0.61
N GLN A 339 -43.13 -26.83 0.60
CA GLN A 339 -41.81 -27.27 1.06
C GLN A 339 -41.43 -28.59 0.36
N PHE A 340 -40.66 -28.49 -0.72
CA PHE A 340 -40.30 -29.59 -1.61
C PHE A 340 -38.94 -30.22 -1.23
N GLY A 341 -38.90 -30.93 -0.10
CA GLY A 341 -37.71 -31.64 0.37
C GLY A 341 -36.71 -30.76 1.14
N GLU A 342 -35.74 -31.41 1.78
CA GLU A 342 -34.90 -30.82 2.84
C GLU A 342 -33.63 -30.09 2.34
N SER A 343 -33.48 -29.89 1.02
CA SER A 343 -32.24 -29.40 0.40
C SER A 343 -32.33 -28.03 -0.28
N SER A 344 -33.49 -27.36 -0.25
CA SER A 344 -33.59 -25.96 -0.70
C SER A 344 -33.35 -25.02 0.49
N PRO A 345 -32.47 -24.00 0.38
CA PRO A 345 -32.38 -22.91 1.35
C PRO A 345 -33.76 -22.28 1.61
N ASN A 346 -33.95 -21.72 2.81
CA ASN A 346 -35.21 -21.09 3.21
C ASN A 346 -35.46 -19.75 2.48
N PHE A 347 -35.76 -19.81 1.18
CA PHE A 347 -36.25 -18.68 0.37
C PHE A 347 -37.66 -18.28 0.81
N GLY A 348 -37.74 -17.65 1.98
CA GLY A 348 -38.98 -17.28 2.65
C GLY A 348 -39.83 -16.29 1.84
N ARG A 349 -41.13 -16.25 2.16
CA ARG A 349 -42.09 -15.39 1.47
C ARG A 349 -41.78 -13.91 1.73
N PHE A 350 -41.27 -13.21 0.73
CA PHE A 350 -40.95 -11.78 0.80
C PHE A 350 -41.95 -10.91 0.02
N SER A 351 -42.00 -9.62 0.33
CA SER A 351 -42.72 -8.61 -0.46
C SER A 351 -41.87 -7.35 -0.57
N PRO A 352 -41.53 -6.89 -1.79
CA PRO A 352 -40.66 -5.74 -2.00
C PRO A 352 -41.32 -4.43 -1.60
N PHE A 353 -40.49 -3.47 -1.26
CA PHE A 353 -40.94 -2.19 -0.72
C PHE A 353 -40.61 -1.02 -1.64
N SER A 354 -41.56 -0.10 -1.77
CA SER A 354 -41.30 1.21 -2.38
C SER A 354 -40.37 2.01 -1.48
N MET A 355 -39.24 2.45 -2.05
CA MET A 355 -38.30 3.42 -1.47
C MET A 355 -38.72 4.83 -1.88
N GLN A 356 -39.15 5.01 -3.14
CA GLN A 356 -39.85 6.19 -3.65
C GLN A 356 -41.04 5.75 -4.53
N ASN A 357 -41.91 6.67 -4.95
CA ASN A 357 -43.15 6.36 -5.72
C ASN A 357 -42.94 5.42 -6.93
N ASN A 358 -41.79 5.55 -7.60
CA ASN A 358 -41.43 4.81 -8.81
C ASN A 358 -40.24 3.86 -8.63
N LEU A 359 -39.68 3.76 -7.42
CA LEU A 359 -38.47 2.98 -7.11
C LEU A 359 -38.74 1.96 -6.00
N PHE A 360 -38.49 0.70 -6.31
CA PHE A 360 -38.82 -0.45 -5.47
C PHE A 360 -37.60 -1.34 -5.27
N LEU A 361 -37.48 -1.91 -4.06
CA LEU A 361 -36.31 -2.68 -3.63
C LEU A 361 -36.70 -4.04 -3.03
N ARG A 362 -35.84 -5.04 -3.25
CA ARG A 362 -35.82 -6.35 -2.58
C ARG A 362 -34.39 -6.62 -2.11
N VAL A 363 -34.20 -6.96 -0.83
CA VAL A 363 -32.86 -7.10 -0.20
C VAL A 363 -32.82 -8.37 0.65
N HIS A 364 -31.78 -9.19 0.47
CA HIS A 364 -31.56 -10.44 1.20
C HIS A 364 -30.10 -10.58 1.64
N ARG A 365 -29.90 -11.05 2.88
CA ARG A 365 -28.59 -11.37 3.45
C ARG A 365 -28.45 -12.86 3.65
N GLN A 366 -27.49 -13.46 2.94
CA GLN A 366 -27.19 -14.90 2.99
C GLN A 366 -26.88 -15.36 4.42
N LYS A 367 -25.97 -14.66 5.12
CA LYS A 367 -25.55 -15.02 6.49
C LYS A 367 -26.58 -14.74 7.59
N GLU A 368 -27.51 -13.81 7.36
CA GLU A 368 -28.67 -13.64 8.26
C GLU A 368 -29.82 -14.60 7.91
N GLN A 369 -29.73 -15.34 6.79
CA GLN A 369 -30.82 -16.09 6.14
C GLN A 369 -32.14 -15.30 6.10
N GLY A 370 -32.02 -14.00 5.81
CA GLY A 370 -33.02 -13.01 6.17
C GLY A 370 -33.19 -11.93 5.11
N PHE A 371 -34.45 -11.72 4.71
CA PHE A 371 -34.84 -10.54 3.95
C PHE A 371 -34.86 -9.31 4.85
N MET A 372 -34.45 -8.16 4.31
CA MET A 372 -34.42 -6.92 5.09
C MET A 372 -35.78 -6.20 5.05
N PRO A 373 -36.43 -5.93 6.20
CA PRO A 373 -37.63 -5.08 6.25
C PRO A 373 -37.32 -3.64 5.82
N LYS A 374 -38.32 -2.94 5.29
CA LYS A 374 -38.22 -1.52 4.89
C LYS A 374 -37.67 -0.65 6.02
N GLU A 375 -38.09 -0.95 7.26
CA GLU A 375 -37.75 -0.22 8.48
C GLU A 375 -36.27 -0.42 8.86
N LYS A 376 -35.71 -1.62 8.64
CA LYS A 376 -34.28 -1.92 8.83
C LYS A 376 -33.42 -1.32 7.70
N PHE A 377 -33.95 -1.30 6.47
CA PHE A 377 -33.25 -0.71 5.32
C PHE A 377 -33.15 0.82 5.41
N ILE A 378 -34.25 1.50 5.75
CA ILE A 378 -34.32 2.98 5.83
C ILE A 378 -33.72 3.52 7.15
N ALA A 379 -33.35 2.64 8.10
CA ALA A 379 -32.62 3.03 9.29
C ALA A 379 -31.30 3.76 8.92
N PRO A 380 -30.91 4.85 9.62
CA PRO A 380 -29.68 5.61 9.32
C PRO A 380 -28.39 4.78 9.36
N GLU A 381 -28.41 3.63 10.02
CA GLU A 381 -27.30 2.68 10.09
C GLU A 381 -27.07 1.91 8.79
N THR A 382 -28.10 1.80 7.94
CA THR A 382 -28.15 0.99 6.71
C THR A 382 -28.25 1.84 5.45
N LEU A 383 -29.05 2.92 5.50
CA LEU A 383 -29.19 3.93 4.44
C LEU A 383 -28.58 5.25 4.93
N LEU A 384 -27.29 5.42 4.64
CA LEU A 384 -26.49 6.59 5.01
C LEU A 384 -26.98 7.82 4.23
N SER A 385 -27.45 8.86 4.91
CA SER A 385 -27.67 10.15 4.25
C SER A 385 -26.33 10.80 3.90
N LEU A 386 -26.16 11.15 2.63
CA LEU A 386 -24.98 11.82 2.08
C LEU A 386 -25.02 13.34 2.31
N VAL A 387 -26.18 13.89 2.70
CA VAL A 387 -26.41 15.32 2.92
C VAL A 387 -25.71 15.78 4.21
N GLY A 388 -24.42 16.09 4.10
CA GLY A 388 -23.56 16.50 5.21
C GLY A 388 -22.33 15.62 5.44
N VAL A 389 -22.18 14.49 4.72
CA VAL A 389 -21.03 13.57 4.85
C VAL A 389 -19.69 14.22 4.46
N GLY A 390 -19.71 15.33 3.73
CA GLY A 390 -18.52 16.16 3.47
C GLY A 390 -18.14 17.15 4.59
N GLY A 391 -18.90 17.21 5.70
CA GLY A 391 -18.77 18.26 6.73
C GLY A 391 -17.74 17.98 7.84
N ASP A 392 -17.16 16.78 7.88
CA ASP A 392 -16.28 16.33 8.98
C ASP A 392 -14.81 16.77 8.81
N GLY A 393 -14.41 17.21 7.61
CA GLY A 393 -13.04 17.64 7.29
C GLY A 393 -12.92 19.14 7.04
N PRO A 394 -11.70 19.64 6.71
CA PRO A 394 -11.52 21.04 6.32
C PRO A 394 -12.30 21.35 5.03
N SER A 395 -12.90 22.54 4.98
CA SER A 395 -13.59 23.06 3.78
C SER A 395 -12.59 23.47 2.69
N LEU A 396 -11.99 22.49 2.03
CA LEU A 396 -11.03 22.68 0.95
C LEU A 396 -11.69 23.44 -0.21
N SER A 397 -11.11 24.58 -0.61
CA SER A 397 -11.68 25.49 -1.61
C SER A 397 -11.51 25.01 -3.06
N ARG A 398 -11.04 23.77 -3.27
CA ARG A 398 -10.76 23.17 -4.57
C ARG A 398 -11.21 21.72 -4.59
N ASP A 399 -11.96 21.35 -5.61
CA ASP A 399 -12.21 19.94 -5.91
C ASP A 399 -10.96 19.34 -6.57
N ALA A 400 -10.18 18.59 -5.79
CA ALA A 400 -8.97 17.92 -6.27
C ALA A 400 -9.22 16.96 -7.45
N SER A 401 -10.44 16.45 -7.63
CA SER A 401 -10.80 15.60 -8.78
C SER A 401 -10.70 16.33 -10.11
N GLN A 402 -11.02 17.63 -10.12
CA GLN A 402 -11.11 18.49 -11.31
C GLN A 402 -9.78 19.20 -11.65
N ALA A 403 -8.73 19.03 -10.83
CA ALA A 403 -7.44 19.66 -11.05
C ALA A 403 -6.72 19.10 -12.29
N LYS A 404 -6.24 19.98 -13.18
CA LYS A 404 -5.40 19.62 -14.35
C LYS A 404 -4.02 19.08 -13.95
N ASP A 405 -3.57 19.36 -12.73
CA ASP A 405 -2.37 18.82 -12.10
C ASP A 405 -2.73 18.40 -10.68
N LYS A 406 -3.21 17.15 -10.55
CA LYS A 406 -3.70 16.59 -9.28
C LYS A 406 -2.62 16.54 -8.22
N VAL A 407 -1.38 16.21 -8.60
CA VAL A 407 -0.23 16.20 -7.69
C VAL A 407 0.02 17.59 -7.12
N ALA A 408 -0.07 18.66 -7.93
CA ALA A 408 0.03 20.04 -7.42
C ALA A 408 -1.15 20.45 -6.53
N ALA A 409 -2.36 19.96 -6.81
CA ALA A 409 -3.52 20.19 -5.95
C ALA A 409 -3.35 19.52 -4.59
N ASP A 410 -2.99 18.23 -4.58
CA ASP A 410 -2.72 17.48 -3.34
C ASP A 410 -1.60 18.15 -2.51
N LEU A 411 -0.53 18.64 -3.16
CA LEU A 411 0.55 19.37 -2.48
C LEU A 411 0.07 20.71 -1.88
N ALA A 412 -0.83 21.44 -2.54
CA ALA A 412 -1.39 22.68 -2.03
C ALA A 412 -2.42 22.46 -0.90
N ASP A 413 -3.02 21.27 -0.80
CA ASP A 413 -3.94 20.89 0.27
C ASP A 413 -3.21 20.46 1.57
N ILE A 414 -1.88 20.30 1.56
CA ILE A 414 -1.11 19.91 2.76
C ILE A 414 -1.28 20.92 3.93
N PRO A 415 -1.02 22.24 3.77
CA PRO A 415 -1.14 23.18 4.88
C PRO A 415 -2.53 23.26 5.55
N PRO A 416 -3.67 23.34 4.82
CA PRO A 416 -4.99 23.36 5.46
C PRO A 416 -5.32 22.05 6.18
N ILE A 417 -4.93 20.90 5.65
CA ILE A 417 -5.15 19.60 6.32
C ILE A 417 -4.32 19.49 7.61
N LEU A 418 -3.05 19.91 7.59
CA LEU A 418 -2.23 19.96 8.81
C LEU A 418 -2.82 20.94 9.83
N SER A 419 -3.23 22.14 9.41
CA SER A 419 -3.87 23.13 10.29
C SER A 419 -5.15 22.58 10.96
N PHE A 420 -5.98 21.84 10.20
CA PHE A 420 -7.19 21.18 10.71
C PHE A 420 -6.87 20.04 11.68
N LEU A 421 -5.89 19.19 11.37
CA LEU A 421 -5.46 18.10 12.24
C LEU A 421 -4.96 18.59 13.61
N ARG A 422 -4.17 19.68 13.62
CA ARG A 422 -3.71 20.31 14.87
C ARG A 422 -4.87 20.85 15.71
N LYS A 423 -5.92 21.38 15.06
CA LYS A 423 -7.16 21.78 15.74
C LYS A 423 -7.85 20.57 16.38
N GLU A 424 -8.06 19.50 15.63
CA GLU A 424 -8.69 18.24 16.06
C GLU A 424 -7.99 17.54 17.23
N PHE A 425 -6.66 17.66 17.34
CA PHE A 425 -5.92 17.18 18.52
C PHE A 425 -5.95 18.14 19.72
N SER A 426 -6.20 19.43 19.50
CA SER A 426 -6.26 20.46 20.55
C SER A 426 -7.64 20.59 21.24
N GLU A 427 -8.74 20.34 20.52
CA GLU A 427 -10.09 20.48 21.07
C GLU A 427 -10.47 19.32 22.01
N GLN A 428 -11.22 19.60 23.09
CA GLN A 428 -11.52 18.57 24.11
C GLN A 428 -12.38 17.42 23.57
N ASN A 429 -13.25 17.73 22.61
CA ASN A 429 -14.19 16.81 21.97
C ASN A 429 -13.74 16.37 20.57
N GLY A 430 -12.53 16.74 20.13
CA GLY A 430 -12.00 16.33 18.83
C GLY A 430 -11.96 14.81 18.69
N LYS A 431 -12.32 14.31 17.51
CA LYS A 431 -12.48 12.87 17.25
C LYS A 431 -11.15 12.14 17.38
N ASN A 432 -10.10 12.69 16.75
CA ASN A 432 -8.74 12.17 16.86
C ASN A 432 -8.21 12.23 18.31
N ARG A 433 -8.46 13.31 19.06
CA ARG A 433 -8.05 13.41 20.47
C ARG A 433 -8.76 12.38 21.34
N THR A 434 -10.05 12.13 21.11
CA THR A 434 -10.84 11.16 21.87
C THR A 434 -10.34 9.72 21.65
N THR A 435 -9.98 9.36 20.42
CA THR A 435 -9.31 8.08 20.12
C THR A 435 -7.94 7.98 20.81
N SER A 436 -7.13 9.05 20.77
CA SER A 436 -5.83 9.10 21.47
C SER A 436 -5.96 8.94 22.98
N ARG A 437 -7.03 9.49 23.59
CA ARG A 437 -7.39 9.29 25.01
C ARG A 437 -7.74 7.84 25.33
N HIS A 438 -8.43 7.14 24.43
CA HIS A 438 -8.74 5.71 24.60
C HIS A 438 -7.48 4.85 24.45
N PHE A 439 -6.66 5.10 23.44
CA PHE A 439 -5.38 4.42 23.24
C PHE A 439 -4.43 4.62 24.44
N PHE A 440 -4.31 5.86 24.96
CA PHE A 440 -3.50 6.13 26.16
C PHE A 440 -3.96 5.32 27.38
N LYS A 441 -5.27 5.25 27.67
CA LYS A 441 -5.79 4.43 28.79
C LYS A 441 -5.35 2.97 28.69
N MET A 442 -5.35 2.41 27.47
CA MET A 442 -4.97 1.02 27.23
C MET A 442 -3.46 0.80 27.36
N ILE A 443 -2.65 1.71 26.81
CA ILE A 443 -1.19 1.71 26.98
C ILE A 443 -0.81 1.84 28.47
N ARG A 444 -1.48 2.74 29.20
CA ARG A 444 -1.29 2.95 30.64
C ARG A 444 -1.57 1.69 31.45
N GLN A 445 -2.69 1.02 31.18
CA GLN A 445 -3.02 -0.26 31.82
C GLN A 445 -1.96 -1.32 31.48
N LYS A 446 -1.60 -1.47 30.21
CA LYS A 446 -0.63 -2.49 29.76
C LYS A 446 0.75 -2.34 30.40
N VAL A 447 1.20 -1.09 30.62
CA VAL A 447 2.43 -0.80 31.39
C VAL A 447 2.33 -1.28 32.84
N LEU A 448 1.21 -1.02 33.52
CA LEU A 448 0.98 -1.45 34.90
C LEU A 448 0.87 -2.98 35.02
N ASP A 449 0.13 -3.62 34.11
CA ASP A 449 0.02 -5.09 34.06
C ASP A 449 1.41 -5.74 33.92
N LYS A 450 2.28 -5.15 33.09
CA LYS A 450 3.64 -5.65 32.83
C LYS A 450 4.60 -5.40 33.99
N GLU A 451 4.43 -4.32 34.75
CA GLU A 451 5.16 -4.07 35.99
C GLU A 451 4.79 -5.10 37.07
N GLN A 452 3.49 -5.39 37.22
CA GLN A 452 3.00 -6.39 38.18
C GLN A 452 3.42 -7.83 37.83
N CYS A 453 3.56 -8.15 36.54
CA CYS A 453 3.97 -9.47 36.05
C CYS A 453 5.50 -9.66 35.92
N LYS A 454 6.32 -8.89 36.63
CA LYS A 454 7.80 -9.00 36.63
C LYS A 454 8.29 -10.34 37.22
N GLY A 455 8.34 -11.36 36.39
CA GLY A 455 8.84 -12.70 36.73
C GLY A 455 8.34 -13.80 35.78
N ASP A 456 7.25 -13.56 35.06
CA ASP A 456 6.62 -14.54 34.16
C ASP A 456 7.28 -14.54 32.76
N ASP A 457 8.02 -15.60 32.44
CA ASP A 457 8.68 -15.79 31.14
C ASP A 457 7.68 -15.97 29.98
N ALA A 458 6.48 -16.50 30.20
CA ALA A 458 5.47 -16.60 29.14
C ALA A 458 5.00 -15.21 28.69
N LYS A 459 4.91 -14.25 29.62
CA LYS A 459 4.57 -12.85 29.32
C LYS A 459 5.71 -12.06 28.65
N ARG A 460 6.97 -12.51 28.74
CA ARG A 460 8.09 -11.91 27.99
C ARG A 460 8.01 -12.14 26.48
N LEU A 461 7.36 -13.20 26.02
CA LEU A 461 7.23 -13.56 24.60
C LEU A 461 6.02 -12.92 23.88
N MET A 462 5.14 -12.24 24.61
CA MET A 462 3.97 -11.52 24.07
C MET A 462 4.37 -10.28 23.24
N ILE A 463 3.49 -9.82 22.34
CA ILE A 463 3.57 -8.47 21.74
C ILE A 463 2.69 -7.52 22.57
N ASP A 464 3.21 -6.37 23.01
CA ASP A 464 2.37 -5.40 23.73
C ASP A 464 1.61 -4.49 22.75
N VAL A 465 2.31 -3.99 21.73
CA VAL A 465 1.74 -3.14 20.67
C VAL A 465 2.18 -3.65 19.29
N LEU A 466 1.22 -3.89 18.41
CA LEU A 466 1.42 -4.35 17.03
C LEU A 466 0.97 -3.26 16.05
N VAL A 467 1.89 -2.74 15.24
CA VAL A 467 1.60 -1.75 14.20
C VAL A 467 1.61 -2.46 12.84
N THR A 468 0.57 -2.27 12.02
CA THR A 468 0.45 -2.97 10.73
C THR A 468 0.00 -2.09 9.58
N GLY A 469 0.37 -2.47 8.37
CA GLY A 469 0.00 -1.82 7.13
C GLY A 469 0.64 -2.50 5.91
N ALA A 470 0.52 -1.85 4.75
CA ALA A 470 1.23 -2.23 3.52
C ALA A 470 1.95 -1.00 2.92
N GLU A 471 3.07 -1.25 2.24
CA GLU A 471 3.92 -0.24 1.58
C GLU A 471 4.12 1.03 2.44
N ALA A 472 3.77 2.20 1.92
CA ALA A 472 3.84 3.50 2.58
C ALA A 472 3.19 3.54 3.98
N SER A 473 2.10 2.79 4.18
CA SER A 473 1.44 2.74 5.49
C SER A 473 2.21 1.89 6.50
N LEU A 474 2.94 0.87 6.02
CA LEU A 474 3.87 0.10 6.85
C LEU A 474 5.12 0.92 7.18
N TRP A 475 5.74 1.60 6.22
CA TRP A 475 6.98 2.36 6.44
C TRP A 475 6.78 3.53 7.45
N LEU A 476 5.63 4.21 7.39
CA LEU A 476 5.21 5.15 8.43
C LEU A 476 4.98 4.47 9.79
N GLY A 477 4.39 3.27 9.77
CA GLY A 477 4.17 2.45 10.97
C GLY A 477 5.46 1.92 11.61
N GLU A 478 6.49 1.62 10.82
CA GLU A 478 7.82 1.21 11.27
C GLU A 478 8.53 2.34 12.02
N GLN A 479 8.49 3.57 11.46
CA GLN A 479 9.01 4.76 12.14
C GLN A 479 8.20 5.08 13.41
N PHE A 480 6.87 5.01 13.37
CA PHE A 480 6.02 5.20 14.56
C PHE A 480 6.26 4.14 15.64
N ALA A 481 6.47 2.87 15.26
CA ALA A 481 6.81 1.81 16.21
C ALA A 481 8.14 2.08 16.92
N SER A 482 9.16 2.55 16.19
CA SER A 482 10.47 2.92 16.75
C SER A 482 10.39 4.08 17.76
N ASP A 483 9.63 5.13 17.41
CA ASP A 483 9.46 6.30 18.29
C ASP A 483 8.58 5.97 19.51
N LEU A 484 7.52 5.17 19.34
CA LEU A 484 6.69 4.68 20.45
C LEU A 484 7.48 3.76 21.40
N GLN A 485 8.35 2.90 20.85
CA GLN A 485 9.27 2.05 21.62
C GLN A 485 10.29 2.88 22.41
N SER A 486 10.64 4.07 21.91
CA SER A 486 11.56 5.00 22.57
C SER A 486 10.90 5.80 23.70
N LEU A 487 9.59 6.09 23.57
CA LEU A 487 8.73 6.71 24.58
C LEU A 487 8.32 5.74 25.71
N PHE A 488 8.07 4.46 25.38
CA PHE A 488 7.74 3.40 26.34
C PHE A 488 8.76 2.24 26.29
N PRO A 489 9.99 2.40 26.82
CA PRO A 489 11.04 1.37 26.75
C PRO A 489 10.69 0.03 27.42
N THR A 490 9.66 -0.02 28.28
CA THR A 490 9.23 -1.24 28.96
C THR A 490 8.22 -2.06 28.16
N LEU A 491 7.53 -1.48 27.17
CA LEU A 491 6.66 -2.20 26.24
C LEU A 491 7.47 -2.83 25.10
N ARG A 492 6.92 -3.85 24.44
CA ARG A 492 7.46 -4.45 23.22
C ARG A 492 6.58 -4.06 22.04
N VAL A 493 7.02 -3.06 21.30
CA VAL A 493 6.33 -2.51 20.11
C VAL A 493 6.91 -3.18 18.86
N ILE A 494 6.06 -3.71 17.99
CA ILE A 494 6.49 -4.44 16.78
C ILE A 494 5.71 -3.93 15.55
N PRO A 495 6.39 -3.43 14.51
CA PRO A 495 5.78 -3.23 13.21
C PRO A 495 5.78 -4.55 12.40
N MET A 496 4.70 -4.81 11.66
CA MET A 496 4.59 -6.00 10.82
C MET A 496 3.70 -5.74 9.60
N SER A 497 4.11 -6.22 8.42
CA SER A 497 3.27 -6.13 7.22
C SER A 497 1.97 -6.92 7.39
N SER A 498 0.84 -6.36 6.94
CA SER A 498 -0.47 -7.02 6.98
C SER A 498 -0.48 -8.38 6.27
N ASN A 499 0.31 -8.54 5.19
CA ASN A 499 0.52 -9.82 4.50
C ASN A 499 1.13 -10.89 5.41
N LYS A 500 2.03 -10.52 6.33
CA LYS A 500 2.62 -11.44 7.31
C LYS A 500 1.61 -11.85 8.39
N ILE A 501 0.73 -10.94 8.79
CA ILE A 501 -0.32 -11.23 9.77
C ILE A 501 -1.34 -12.19 9.17
N ILE A 502 -1.81 -11.96 7.94
CA ILE A 502 -2.65 -12.92 7.21
C ILE A 502 -1.94 -14.28 7.11
N GLY A 503 -0.69 -14.31 6.63
CA GLY A 503 0.07 -15.56 6.48
C GLY A 503 0.32 -16.36 7.77
N VAL A 504 0.02 -15.83 8.96
CA VAL A 504 0.15 -16.50 10.27
C VAL A 504 -1.19 -16.68 10.99
N LEU A 505 -2.18 -15.81 10.78
CA LEU A 505 -3.52 -15.95 11.38
C LEU A 505 -4.51 -16.71 10.48
N SER A 506 -4.36 -16.60 9.15
CA SER A 506 -5.15 -17.37 8.19
C SER A 506 -4.61 -18.77 7.95
N ASN A 507 -3.35 -19.09 8.27
CA ASN A 507 -2.82 -20.44 8.11
C ASN A 507 -3.05 -21.31 9.35
N THR A 508 -3.96 -22.29 9.25
CA THR A 508 -4.11 -23.37 10.24
C THR A 508 -4.10 -24.78 9.62
N ARG A 509 -3.64 -24.88 8.37
CA ARG A 509 -3.21 -26.15 7.74
C ARG A 509 -1.71 -26.06 7.48
N GLY A 510 -0.94 -26.83 8.25
CA GLY A 510 0.53 -26.89 8.17
C GLY A 510 1.25 -25.82 9.00
N GLU A 511 2.12 -26.26 9.91
CA GLU A 511 2.98 -25.41 10.74
C GLU A 511 4.20 -24.88 9.96
N ALA A 512 3.97 -24.38 8.75
CA ALA A 512 5.01 -23.80 7.91
C ALA A 512 5.10 -22.29 8.17
N PRO A 513 6.01 -21.79 9.03
CA PRO A 513 6.25 -20.36 9.13
C PRO A 513 6.75 -19.84 7.78
N MET A 514 6.33 -18.62 7.40
CA MET A 514 6.88 -18.01 6.19
C MET A 514 8.40 -17.90 6.29
N SER A 515 9.08 -18.29 5.21
CA SER A 515 10.53 -18.48 5.20
C SER A 515 11.27 -17.22 5.64
N GLY A 516 12.19 -17.40 6.60
CA GLY A 516 12.97 -16.30 7.18
C GLY A 516 12.23 -15.47 8.25
N PHE A 517 11.09 -15.89 8.78
CA PHE A 517 10.39 -15.16 9.85
C PHE A 517 9.93 -16.05 11.01
N ALA A 518 10.41 -15.76 12.23
CA ALA A 518 10.18 -16.57 13.43
C ALA A 518 8.86 -16.27 14.17
N PHE A 519 7.90 -15.62 13.50
CA PHE A 519 6.59 -15.31 14.07
C PHE A 519 5.59 -16.43 13.74
N CYS A 520 5.17 -17.16 14.77
CA CYS A 520 4.10 -18.15 14.70
C CYS A 520 3.36 -18.20 16.05
N SER A 521 2.20 -18.86 16.08
CA SER A 521 1.36 -19.01 17.28
C SER A 521 2.06 -19.67 18.48
N THR A 522 3.13 -20.43 18.23
CA THR A 522 3.96 -21.10 19.24
C THR A 522 5.12 -20.25 19.78
N THR A 523 5.53 -19.17 19.09
CA THR A 523 6.63 -18.30 19.54
C THR A 523 6.17 -16.97 20.14
N MET A 524 5.02 -16.43 19.71
CA MET A 524 4.58 -15.08 20.08
C MET A 524 3.05 -14.99 20.21
N SER A 525 2.58 -14.52 21.39
CA SER A 525 1.15 -14.38 21.69
C SER A 525 0.60 -13.00 21.31
N LEU A 526 -0.61 -12.99 20.75
CA LEU A 526 -1.40 -11.78 20.44
C LEU A 526 -2.56 -11.51 21.43
N LYS A 527 -2.82 -12.38 22.40
CA LYS A 527 -4.09 -12.40 23.17
C LYS A 527 -4.43 -11.05 23.82
N GLU A 528 -3.44 -10.37 24.38
CA GLU A 528 -3.59 -9.08 25.07
C GLU A 528 -2.91 -7.92 24.31
N THR A 529 -2.67 -8.06 23.00
CA THR A 529 -1.95 -7.06 22.19
C THR A 529 -2.86 -5.90 21.80
N ILE A 530 -2.33 -4.68 21.85
CA ILE A 530 -2.97 -3.48 21.30
C ILE A 530 -2.53 -3.34 19.84
N VAL A 531 -3.47 -3.12 18.91
CA VAL A 531 -3.21 -3.11 17.46
C VAL A 531 -3.45 -1.74 16.87
N VAL A 532 -2.58 -1.29 15.97
CA VAL A 532 -2.74 -0.08 15.16
C VAL A 532 -2.59 -0.44 13.68
N SER A 533 -3.71 -0.53 12.95
CA SER A 533 -3.74 -0.80 11.51
C SER A 533 -3.79 0.50 10.70
N ILE A 534 -2.84 0.70 9.77
CA ILE A 534 -2.69 1.93 8.99
C ILE A 534 -3.00 1.66 7.52
N SER A 535 -3.96 2.38 6.95
CA SER A 535 -4.20 2.45 5.49
C SER A 535 -4.96 3.73 5.14
N HIS A 536 -4.37 4.60 4.33
CA HIS A 536 -5.03 5.83 3.90
C HIS A 536 -6.37 5.60 3.18
N SER A 537 -6.51 4.55 2.33
CA SER A 537 -7.81 4.28 1.70
C SER A 537 -8.83 3.61 2.63
N GLY A 538 -8.37 3.01 3.74
CA GLY A 538 -9.19 2.15 4.59
C GLY A 538 -9.76 0.92 3.86
N GLN A 539 -9.22 0.60 2.68
CA GLN A 539 -9.68 -0.45 1.75
C GLN A 539 -8.52 -1.26 1.16
N THR A 540 -7.27 -1.06 1.62
CA THR A 540 -6.12 -1.88 1.19
C THR A 540 -6.37 -3.33 1.60
N PHE A 541 -6.67 -4.22 0.63
CA PHE A 541 -7.17 -5.58 0.87
C PHE A 541 -6.43 -6.33 2.00
N PRO A 542 -5.07 -6.42 2.00
CA PRO A 542 -4.36 -7.09 3.09
C PRO A 542 -4.53 -6.44 4.47
N THR A 543 -4.62 -5.11 4.55
CA THR A 543 -4.73 -4.41 5.83
C THR A 543 -6.16 -4.46 6.37
N LEU A 544 -7.16 -4.48 5.50
CA LEU A 544 -8.55 -4.74 5.89
C LEU A 544 -8.69 -6.18 6.44
N HIS A 545 -8.25 -7.19 5.68
CA HIS A 545 -8.31 -8.59 6.11
C HIS A 545 -7.52 -8.86 7.40
N ALA A 546 -6.31 -8.31 7.52
CA ALA A 546 -5.56 -8.37 8.78
C ALA A 546 -6.30 -7.68 9.94
N THR A 547 -7.03 -6.58 9.69
CA THR A 547 -7.83 -5.89 10.72
C THR A 547 -9.03 -6.74 11.18
N HIS A 548 -9.75 -7.41 10.26
CA HIS A 548 -10.84 -8.33 10.63
C HIS A 548 -10.29 -9.55 11.41
N ALA A 549 -9.16 -10.14 10.97
CA ALA A 549 -8.50 -11.24 11.69
C ALA A 549 -8.01 -10.82 13.08
N LEU A 550 -7.37 -9.65 13.19
CA LEU A 550 -6.89 -9.11 14.47
C LEU A 550 -8.06 -8.74 15.40
N ARG A 551 -9.20 -8.27 14.90
CA ARG A 551 -10.40 -8.03 15.73
C ARG A 551 -10.97 -9.33 16.30
N LYS A 552 -10.96 -10.43 15.54
CA LYS A 552 -11.37 -11.77 16.05
C LYS A 552 -10.46 -12.26 17.20
N VAL A 553 -9.18 -11.88 17.23
CA VAL A 553 -8.19 -12.33 18.24
C VAL A 553 -8.04 -11.35 19.42
N CYS A 554 -8.03 -10.04 19.14
CA CYS A 554 -7.69 -8.97 20.09
C CYS A 554 -8.93 -8.23 20.62
N GLY A 555 -10.11 -8.48 20.05
CA GLY A 555 -11.36 -7.82 20.41
C GLY A 555 -11.29 -6.31 20.21
N ASP A 556 -11.70 -5.55 21.22
CA ASP A 556 -11.78 -4.10 21.15
C ASP A 556 -10.41 -3.37 21.18
N ARG A 557 -9.29 -4.11 21.31
CA ARG A 557 -7.92 -3.58 21.34
C ARG A 557 -7.37 -3.13 19.97
N VAL A 558 -8.20 -3.15 18.92
CA VAL A 558 -7.81 -2.81 17.55
C VAL A 558 -8.22 -1.38 17.20
N PHE A 559 -7.22 -0.57 16.83
CA PHE A 559 -7.37 0.80 16.36
C PHE A 559 -6.97 0.89 14.87
N VAL A 560 -7.54 1.87 14.16
CA VAL A 560 -7.23 2.10 12.73
C VAL A 560 -6.85 3.55 12.45
N LEU A 561 -5.98 3.77 11.46
CA LEU A 561 -5.65 5.09 10.90
C LEU A 561 -6.00 5.14 9.41
N THR A 562 -6.98 5.98 9.05
CA THR A 562 -7.61 6.03 7.72
C THR A 562 -7.70 7.44 7.14
N GLY A 563 -7.91 7.59 5.83
CA GLY A 563 -8.05 8.90 5.15
C GLY A 563 -9.39 9.60 5.39
N SER A 564 -10.40 8.83 5.77
CA SER A 564 -11.78 9.26 6.04
C SER A 564 -12.37 8.44 7.19
N VAL A 565 -13.32 9.01 7.94
CA VAL A 565 -14.18 8.25 8.87
C VAL A 565 -15.00 7.22 8.10
N ASP A 566 -15.55 7.61 6.96
CA ASP A 566 -16.24 6.73 6.01
C ASP A 566 -15.21 5.85 5.27
N SER A 567 -14.93 4.66 5.83
CA SER A 567 -14.04 3.66 5.23
C SER A 567 -14.34 2.25 5.78
N LYS A 568 -14.03 1.21 5.00
CA LYS A 568 -14.28 -0.19 5.40
C LYS A 568 -13.47 -0.59 6.63
N MET A 569 -12.22 -0.12 6.78
CA MET A 569 -11.44 -0.29 8.02
C MET A 569 -12.05 0.41 9.24
N SER A 570 -12.79 1.52 9.07
CA SER A 570 -13.52 2.15 10.17
C SER A 570 -14.68 1.26 10.64
N ALA A 571 -15.46 0.74 9.69
CA ALA A 571 -16.54 -0.22 9.95
C ALA A 571 -15.99 -1.54 10.54
N ALA A 572 -14.79 -1.97 10.12
CA ALA A 572 -14.07 -3.11 10.67
C ALA A 572 -13.77 -2.97 12.17
N VAL A 573 -13.71 -1.76 12.72
CA VAL A 573 -13.66 -1.49 14.18
C VAL A 573 -14.96 -0.88 14.73
N GLY A 574 -16.08 -1.12 14.05
CA GLY A 574 -17.43 -0.76 14.49
C GLY A 574 -17.74 0.74 14.48
N GLN A 575 -16.97 1.57 13.77
CA GLN A 575 -17.31 2.97 13.59
C GLN A 575 -18.28 3.11 12.42
N HIS A 576 -19.50 3.57 12.71
CA HIS A 576 -20.50 3.90 11.71
C HIS A 576 -20.25 5.30 11.12
N ALA A 577 -20.67 5.50 9.86
CA ALA A 577 -20.42 6.71 9.08
C ALA A 577 -21.63 7.68 8.99
N TYR A 578 -22.77 7.34 9.60
CA TYR A 578 -23.96 8.19 9.55
C TYR A 578 -23.83 9.44 10.43
N ILE A 579 -24.57 10.49 10.06
CA ILE A 579 -24.53 11.78 10.77
C ILE A 579 -25.09 11.60 12.19
N GLY A 580 -24.29 11.95 13.19
CA GLY A 580 -24.61 11.75 14.60
C GLY A 580 -24.23 10.38 15.18
N ALA A 581 -23.58 9.50 14.40
CA ALA A 581 -23.06 8.22 14.89
C ALA A 581 -22.16 8.40 16.13
N PRO A 582 -22.35 7.62 17.20
CA PRO A 582 -21.46 7.63 18.35
C PRO A 582 -20.00 7.37 17.96
N TRP A 583 -19.07 8.12 18.57
CA TRP A 583 -17.65 7.92 18.33
C TRP A 583 -17.11 6.76 19.18
N THR A 584 -16.68 5.69 18.51
CA THR A 584 -16.09 4.51 19.15
C THR A 584 -14.76 4.79 19.87
N GLY A 585 -14.07 5.86 19.48
CA GLY A 585 -12.72 6.15 19.97
C GLY A 585 -11.68 5.10 19.55
N ARG A 586 -11.87 4.43 18.40
CA ARG A 586 -10.93 3.46 17.80
C ARG A 586 -10.40 3.85 16.42
N VAL A 587 -10.95 4.90 15.82
CA VAL A 587 -10.52 5.43 14.52
C VAL A 587 -9.69 6.69 14.76
N TRP A 588 -8.52 6.78 14.15
CA TRP A 588 -7.92 8.07 13.81
C TRP A 588 -8.13 8.31 12.32
N THR A 589 -8.40 9.56 11.93
CA THR A 589 -8.50 9.91 10.53
C THR A 589 -7.59 11.09 10.17
N THR A 590 -7.00 11.05 8.98
CA THR A 590 -6.12 12.11 8.47
C THR A 590 -6.89 13.30 7.90
N TYR A 591 -8.22 13.18 7.72
CA TYR A 591 -9.10 14.13 7.04
C TYR A 591 -8.61 14.57 5.64
N ALA A 592 -7.68 13.84 5.03
CA ALA A 592 -7.25 14.07 3.66
C ALA A 592 -8.28 13.57 2.64
N GLY A 593 -9.28 12.80 3.09
CA GLY A 593 -10.42 12.35 2.29
C GLY A 593 -9.98 11.50 1.09
N TRP A 594 -10.71 11.66 -0.02
CA TRP A 594 -10.38 11.02 -1.28
C TRP A 594 -9.30 11.78 -2.04
N ARG A 595 -8.38 11.04 -2.67
CA ARG A 595 -7.25 11.59 -3.42
C ARG A 595 -7.13 10.91 -4.79
N PRO A 596 -7.19 11.66 -5.91
CA PRO A 596 -7.24 11.06 -7.25
C PRO A 596 -5.89 10.60 -7.78
N SER A 597 -4.77 11.09 -7.21
CA SER A 597 -3.40 10.79 -7.62
C SER A 597 -2.92 9.46 -7.05
N GLU A 598 -2.31 8.62 -7.89
CA GLU A 598 -1.64 7.39 -7.44
C GLU A 598 -0.30 7.70 -6.73
N ALA A 599 0.34 8.81 -7.12
CA ALA A 599 1.58 9.30 -6.54
C ALA A 599 1.31 9.93 -5.16
N LEU A 600 1.91 9.34 -4.12
CA LEU A 600 1.61 9.62 -2.72
C LEU A 600 2.16 10.97 -2.25
N THR A 601 1.29 11.78 -1.64
CA THR A 601 1.56 13.19 -1.27
C THR A 601 0.94 13.52 0.10
N VAL A 602 -0.16 14.25 0.13
CA VAL A 602 -0.85 14.72 1.36
C VAL A 602 -1.41 13.58 2.21
N SER A 603 -1.79 12.47 1.58
CA SER A 603 -2.17 11.22 2.24
C SER A 603 -1.09 10.74 3.21
N THR A 604 0.16 10.69 2.76
CA THR A 604 1.34 10.32 3.56
C THR A 604 1.68 11.38 4.60
N VAL A 605 1.72 12.66 4.22
CA VAL A 605 2.10 13.75 5.13
C VAL A 605 1.11 13.90 6.28
N ALA A 606 -0.20 13.81 6.00
CA ALA A 606 -1.25 13.86 7.01
C ALA A 606 -1.24 12.60 7.90
N ALA A 607 -0.99 11.41 7.36
CA ALA A 607 -0.84 10.19 8.17
C ALA A 607 0.38 10.28 9.11
N HIS A 608 1.52 10.75 8.61
CA HIS A 608 2.71 11.00 9.43
C HIS A 608 2.43 12.00 10.55
N HIS A 609 1.71 13.08 10.26
CA HIS A 609 1.36 14.10 11.24
C HIS A 609 0.37 13.59 12.31
N VAL A 610 -0.66 12.81 11.96
CA VAL A 610 -1.54 12.15 12.95
C VAL A 610 -0.75 11.25 13.92
N LEU A 611 0.18 10.46 13.40
CA LEU A 611 1.06 9.62 14.23
C LEU A 611 2.01 10.44 15.11
N THR A 612 2.32 11.68 14.70
CA THR A 612 3.18 12.60 15.44
C THR A 612 2.40 13.31 16.55
N GLU A 613 1.21 13.84 16.27
CA GLU A 613 0.30 14.37 17.30
C GLU A 613 -0.11 13.29 18.33
N LEU A 614 -0.28 12.04 17.90
CA LEU A 614 -0.49 10.90 18.80
C LEU A 614 0.71 10.66 19.73
N LEU A 615 1.95 10.68 19.22
CA LEU A 615 3.15 10.56 20.07
C LEU A 615 3.27 11.72 21.07
N LEU A 616 2.97 12.94 20.65
CA LEU A 616 3.02 14.12 21.52
C LEU A 616 1.93 14.07 22.60
N TYR A 617 0.71 13.67 22.24
CA TYR A 617 -0.40 13.44 23.18
C TYR A 617 0.00 12.39 24.23
N LEU A 618 0.59 11.26 23.80
CA LEU A 618 1.06 10.21 24.70
C LEU A 618 2.17 10.72 25.61
N ALA A 619 3.17 11.45 25.09
CA ALA A 619 4.25 12.01 25.89
C ALA A 619 3.73 13.01 26.93
N GLU A 620 2.80 13.91 26.57
CA GLU A 620 2.14 14.82 27.52
C GLU A 620 1.48 14.06 28.67
N HIS A 621 0.69 13.03 28.34
CA HIS A 621 -0.10 12.30 29.33
C HIS A 621 0.74 11.36 30.20
N VAL A 622 1.88 10.84 29.72
CA VAL A 622 2.82 10.08 30.55
C VAL A 622 3.55 10.99 31.53
N VAL A 623 3.99 12.17 31.09
CA VAL A 623 4.76 13.10 31.93
C VAL A 623 3.86 13.85 32.91
N CYS A 624 2.57 14.03 32.59
CA CYS A 624 1.58 14.69 33.43
C CYS A 624 0.64 13.76 34.21
N ASP A 625 0.87 12.44 34.19
CA ASP A 625 0.13 11.52 35.07
C ASP A 625 0.44 11.82 36.55
N GLU A 626 -0.47 11.45 37.45
CA GLU A 626 -0.32 11.64 38.90
C GLU A 626 0.23 10.37 39.58
N ASP A 627 0.18 9.24 38.88
CA ASP A 627 0.56 7.92 39.38
C ASP A 627 2.05 7.66 39.23
N VAL A 628 2.76 7.84 40.35
CA VAL A 628 4.20 7.59 40.48
C VAL A 628 4.58 6.14 40.14
N GLN A 629 3.67 5.16 40.30
CA GLN A 629 3.95 3.77 39.91
C GLN A 629 3.93 3.63 38.38
N PHE A 630 2.90 4.17 37.73
CA PHE A 630 2.81 4.18 36.25
C PHE A 630 3.99 4.93 35.62
N ILE A 631 4.33 6.14 36.07
CA ILE A 631 5.44 6.93 35.52
C ILE A 631 6.75 6.12 35.58
N LYS A 632 7.02 5.48 36.72
CA LYS A 632 8.21 4.64 36.92
C LYS A 632 8.18 3.36 36.06
N ALA A 633 7.01 2.74 35.90
CA ALA A 633 6.81 1.54 35.09
C ALA A 633 6.89 1.81 33.58
N ALA A 634 6.51 3.01 33.12
CA ALA A 634 6.58 3.40 31.71
C ALA A 634 8.03 3.51 31.19
N GLY A 635 8.98 3.78 32.09
CA GLY A 635 10.39 4.00 31.72
C GLY A 635 10.62 5.26 30.89
N ASN A 636 9.67 6.19 30.90
CA ASN A 636 9.74 7.44 30.14
C ASN A 636 10.92 8.32 30.60
N ARG A 637 11.50 9.05 29.66
CA ARG A 637 12.67 9.91 29.85
C ARG A 637 12.44 11.39 29.52
N PHE A 638 11.27 11.76 28.98
CA PHE A 638 10.93 13.16 28.70
C PHE A 638 10.50 13.94 29.94
N ARG A 639 10.81 15.24 29.96
CA ARG A 639 10.32 16.26 30.90
C ARG A 639 9.06 16.97 30.39
N LYS A 640 8.42 17.77 31.25
CA LYS A 640 7.26 18.61 30.84
C LYS A 640 7.73 19.68 29.84
N GLU A 641 8.99 20.09 29.97
CA GLU A 641 9.68 21.09 29.16
C GLU A 641 9.99 20.52 27.78
N ASP A 642 10.54 19.30 27.71
CA ASP A 642 10.79 18.60 26.45
C ASP A 642 9.52 18.43 25.61
N VAL A 643 8.40 18.08 26.25
CA VAL A 643 7.11 17.92 25.55
C VAL A 643 6.55 19.26 25.06
N LYS A 644 6.70 20.35 25.83
CA LYS A 644 6.37 21.71 25.37
C LYS A 644 7.22 22.12 24.16
N ASP A 645 8.51 21.83 24.18
CA ASP A 645 9.43 22.12 23.07
C ASP A 645 9.10 21.26 21.83
N LEU A 646 8.77 19.98 21.99
CA LEU A 646 8.34 19.14 20.88
C LEU A 646 6.99 19.60 20.28
N TYR A 647 6.04 20.05 21.11
CA TYR A 647 4.80 20.69 20.62
C TYR A 647 5.07 22.01 19.88
N ARG A 648 6.04 22.79 20.35
CA ARG A 648 6.49 24.04 19.70
C ARG A 648 7.15 23.76 18.35
N LEU A 649 8.03 22.76 18.27
CA LEU A 649 8.66 22.29 17.04
C LEU A 649 7.60 21.83 16.03
N ASN A 650 6.67 20.97 16.45
CA ASN A 650 5.55 20.51 15.63
C ASN A 650 4.68 21.66 15.10
N ARG A 651 4.33 22.63 15.96
CA ARG A 651 3.61 23.85 15.55
C ARG A 651 4.38 24.59 14.46
N ASP A 652 5.66 24.90 14.68
CA ASP A 652 6.43 25.75 13.77
C ASP A 652 6.79 25.01 12.46
N CYS A 653 6.94 23.69 12.50
CA CYS A 653 7.02 22.82 11.32
C CYS A 653 5.76 22.94 10.43
N CYS A 654 4.57 22.70 10.99
CA CYS A 654 3.31 22.74 10.23
C CYS A 654 2.87 24.15 9.83
N VAL A 655 3.13 25.17 10.64
CA VAL A 655 2.62 26.54 10.44
C VAL A 655 3.60 27.42 9.65
N LYS A 656 4.91 27.10 9.64
CA LYS A 656 5.93 27.92 8.97
C LYS A 656 6.74 27.12 7.95
N ALA A 657 7.39 26.02 8.37
CA ALA A 657 8.37 25.32 7.53
C ALA A 657 7.74 24.63 6.32
N ILE A 658 6.69 23.83 6.52
CA ILE A 658 5.98 23.14 5.44
C ILE A 658 5.33 24.14 4.44
N PRO A 659 4.61 25.19 4.87
CA PRO A 659 4.16 26.28 3.99
C PRO A 659 5.29 26.93 3.16
N ASN A 660 6.43 27.24 3.79
CA ASN A 660 7.61 27.81 3.13
C ASN A 660 8.19 26.86 2.06
N ILE A 661 8.29 25.55 2.35
CA ILE A 661 8.77 24.55 1.39
C ILE A 661 7.80 24.39 0.21
N LEU A 662 6.49 24.40 0.47
CA LEU A 662 5.43 24.22 -0.53
C LEU A 662 5.12 25.48 -1.35
N GLY A 663 5.55 26.67 -0.91
CA GLY A 663 5.15 27.93 -1.53
C GLY A 663 3.64 28.18 -1.44
N CYS A 664 2.98 27.60 -0.42
CA CYS A 664 1.53 27.69 -0.22
C CYS A 664 1.18 28.07 1.21
N ASP A 665 0.24 28.99 1.38
CA ASP A 665 -0.26 29.42 2.70
C ASP A 665 -1.17 28.36 3.37
N LEU A 666 -1.59 28.64 4.60
CA LEU A 666 -2.42 27.73 5.41
C LEU A 666 -3.81 27.41 4.82
N ASN A 667 -4.25 28.13 3.78
CA ASN A 667 -5.49 27.89 3.05
C ASN A 667 -5.25 27.25 1.66
N GLY A 668 -4.00 26.90 1.34
CA GLY A 668 -3.60 26.43 0.01
C GLY A 668 -3.56 27.53 -1.05
N GLY A 669 -3.63 28.81 -0.68
CA GLY A 669 -3.26 29.93 -1.56
C GLY A 669 -1.75 29.94 -1.83
N LYS A 670 -1.28 30.67 -2.84
CA LYS A 670 0.16 30.74 -3.15
C LYS A 670 0.83 31.83 -2.31
N MET A 671 1.96 31.50 -1.70
CA MET A 671 2.83 32.48 -1.02
C MET A 671 4.22 32.53 -1.66
N PRO A 672 4.90 33.69 -1.68
CA PRO A 672 6.29 33.77 -2.13
C PRO A 672 7.21 33.01 -1.18
N SER A 673 8.13 32.22 -1.73
CA SER A 673 9.20 31.56 -0.96
C SER A 673 10.46 31.33 -1.78
N ALA A 674 11.59 31.79 -1.25
CA ALA A 674 12.91 31.50 -1.80
C ALA A 674 13.28 30.01 -1.68
N THR A 675 12.75 29.28 -0.69
CA THR A 675 13.00 27.84 -0.49
C THR A 675 12.26 27.03 -1.55
N HIS A 676 10.97 27.32 -1.76
CA HIS A 676 10.17 26.74 -2.84
C HIS A 676 10.79 27.00 -4.22
N GLU A 677 11.17 28.25 -4.51
CA GLU A 677 11.77 28.61 -5.79
C GLU A 677 13.10 27.89 -6.06
N LYS A 678 13.96 27.72 -5.04
CA LYS A 678 15.20 26.92 -5.15
C LYS A 678 14.91 25.47 -5.52
N LEU A 679 13.96 24.83 -4.81
CA LEU A 679 13.54 23.45 -5.06
C LEU A 679 13.00 23.27 -6.48
N VAL A 680 12.04 24.12 -6.88
CA VAL A 680 11.43 24.09 -8.21
C VAL A 680 12.45 24.37 -9.31
N ARG A 681 13.39 25.32 -9.10
CA ARG A 681 14.45 25.62 -10.07
C ARG A 681 15.42 24.46 -10.26
N LYS A 682 15.82 23.77 -9.19
CA LYS A 682 16.72 22.60 -9.28
C LYS A 682 16.00 21.35 -9.83
N GLY A 683 14.74 21.09 -9.47
CA GLY A 683 13.95 20.03 -10.10
C GLY A 683 13.78 20.23 -11.62
N ARG A 684 13.49 21.46 -12.06
CA ARG A 684 13.45 21.82 -13.49
C ARG A 684 14.81 21.69 -14.19
N PHE A 685 15.93 21.84 -13.49
CA PHE A 685 17.27 21.61 -14.04
C PHE A 685 17.52 20.12 -14.26
N TRP A 686 17.23 19.25 -13.29
CA TRP A 686 17.34 17.79 -13.46
C TRP A 686 16.41 17.22 -14.53
N ALA A 687 15.26 17.85 -14.79
CA ALA A 687 14.42 17.49 -15.94
C ALA A 687 15.16 17.60 -17.29
N LEU A 688 16.17 18.46 -17.42
CA LEU A 688 17.00 18.57 -18.64
C LEU A 688 17.91 17.35 -18.86
N HIS A 689 18.25 16.60 -17.80
CA HIS A 689 19.05 15.38 -17.91
C HIS A 689 18.24 14.21 -18.48
N VAL A 690 16.92 14.24 -18.26
CA VAL A 690 15.94 13.29 -18.81
C VAL A 690 15.51 13.72 -20.21
N LEU A 691 15.25 15.01 -20.42
CA LEU A 691 14.89 15.58 -21.72
C LEU A 691 16.05 15.70 -22.73
N GLU A 692 17.27 15.34 -22.34
CA GLU A 692 18.45 15.32 -23.22
C GLU A 692 18.21 14.47 -24.49
N GLY A 693 17.67 13.26 -24.34
CA GLY A 693 17.33 12.38 -25.46
C GLY A 693 16.30 13.01 -26.42
N PRO A 694 15.11 13.40 -25.92
CA PRO A 694 14.09 14.10 -26.71
C PRO A 694 14.59 15.37 -27.40
N TYR A 695 15.28 16.28 -26.70
CA TYR A 695 15.83 17.50 -27.31
C TYR A 695 16.87 17.18 -28.39
N SER A 696 17.76 16.22 -28.14
CA SER A 696 18.78 15.81 -29.12
C SER A 696 18.16 15.18 -30.38
N TRP A 697 17.09 14.39 -30.22
CA TRP A 697 16.29 13.88 -31.35
C TRP A 697 15.59 15.00 -32.14
N CYS A 698 14.94 15.96 -31.48
CA CYS A 698 14.32 17.09 -32.16
C CYS A 698 15.33 17.93 -32.95
N LEU A 699 16.50 18.22 -32.37
CA LEU A 699 17.59 18.95 -33.06
C LEU A 699 18.15 18.15 -34.24
N SER A 700 18.32 16.83 -34.08
CA SER A 700 18.75 15.93 -35.17
C SER A 700 17.74 15.95 -36.33
N ALA A 701 16.44 15.84 -36.04
CA ALA A 701 15.38 15.87 -37.04
C ALA A 701 15.27 17.23 -37.74
N MET A 702 15.37 18.34 -37.01
CA MET A 702 15.39 19.69 -37.58
C MET A 702 16.59 19.90 -38.51
N TYR A 703 17.78 19.45 -38.11
CA TYR A 703 18.97 19.52 -38.95
C TYR A 703 18.80 18.68 -40.22
N ILE A 704 18.44 17.39 -40.10
CA ILE A 704 18.24 16.49 -41.24
C ILE A 704 17.20 17.05 -42.22
N PHE A 705 16.06 17.55 -41.72
CA PHE A 705 15.05 18.15 -42.58
C PHE A 705 15.61 19.39 -43.31
N GLY A 706 16.29 20.29 -42.60
CA GLY A 706 16.91 21.48 -43.18
C GLY A 706 17.96 21.16 -44.26
N THR A 707 18.88 20.24 -44.00
CA THR A 707 19.98 19.91 -44.94
C THR A 707 19.55 19.04 -46.11
N VAL A 708 18.60 18.12 -45.91
CA VAL A 708 18.06 17.27 -46.99
C VAL A 708 17.13 18.06 -47.91
N VAL A 709 16.24 18.91 -47.37
CA VAL A 709 15.32 19.72 -48.19
C VAL A 709 16.04 20.84 -48.94
N SER A 710 17.10 21.42 -48.35
CA SER A 710 17.92 22.44 -49.05
C SER A 710 18.94 21.84 -50.02
N GLY A 711 19.40 20.60 -49.80
CA GLY A 711 20.50 19.99 -50.55
C GLY A 711 21.90 20.47 -50.14
N TYR A 712 22.03 21.16 -49.00
CA TYR A 712 23.28 21.69 -48.45
C TYR A 712 23.56 21.15 -47.03
N PRO A 713 24.07 19.91 -46.89
CA PRO A 713 24.69 19.47 -45.63
C PRO A 713 26.04 20.18 -45.40
N ILE A 714 26.52 20.22 -44.16
CA ILE A 714 27.63 21.11 -43.76
C ILE A 714 28.91 20.91 -44.60
N PHE A 715 29.45 19.70 -44.71
CA PHE A 715 30.77 19.50 -45.32
C PHE A 715 30.73 19.70 -46.84
N THR A 716 29.74 19.11 -47.51
CA THR A 716 29.53 19.29 -48.95
C THR A 716 29.13 20.73 -49.28
N GLY A 717 28.30 21.37 -48.45
CA GLY A 717 27.85 22.75 -48.63
C GLY A 717 28.96 23.79 -48.50
N ILE A 718 29.86 23.62 -47.53
CA ILE A 718 31.08 24.43 -47.41
C ILE A 718 31.96 24.23 -48.65
N MET A 719 32.14 23.00 -49.13
CA MET A 719 32.91 22.73 -50.34
C MET A 719 32.32 23.40 -51.58
N ARG A 720 31.00 23.37 -51.78
CA ARG A 720 30.35 24.14 -52.87
C ARG A 720 30.62 25.63 -52.74
N GLY A 721 30.47 26.19 -51.54
CA GLY A 721 30.67 27.62 -51.28
C GLY A 721 32.12 28.09 -51.47
N VAL A 722 33.11 27.24 -51.20
CA VAL A 722 34.54 27.56 -51.33
C VAL A 722 35.10 27.25 -52.73
N THR A 723 34.57 26.23 -53.42
CA THR A 723 35.13 25.76 -54.70
C THR A 723 34.25 26.02 -55.93
N HIS A 724 33.04 26.56 -55.76
CA HIS A 724 32.07 26.75 -56.86
C HIS A 724 31.86 25.46 -57.70
N ASP A 725 31.80 24.31 -57.02
CA ASP A 725 31.72 22.95 -57.57
C ASP A 725 32.90 22.54 -58.49
N THR A 726 34.02 23.28 -58.57
CA THR A 726 35.20 22.92 -59.39
C THR A 726 36.20 21.99 -58.68
N GLY A 727 35.78 21.28 -57.63
CA GLY A 727 36.62 20.35 -56.86
C GLY A 727 36.76 18.96 -57.51
N PRO A 728 37.80 18.17 -57.17
CA PRO A 728 37.95 16.81 -57.69
C PRO A 728 36.91 15.86 -57.07
N GLU A 729 36.25 15.03 -57.91
CA GLU A 729 35.13 14.17 -57.49
C GLU A 729 35.42 13.27 -56.27
N TRP A 730 36.64 12.74 -56.11
CA TRP A 730 36.99 11.91 -54.95
C TRP A 730 36.83 12.67 -53.61
N LEU A 731 37.09 13.98 -53.59
CA LEU A 731 36.94 14.83 -52.40
C LEU A 731 35.45 15.03 -52.08
N LYS A 732 34.60 15.17 -53.10
CA LYS A 732 33.14 15.25 -52.96
C LYS A 732 32.56 13.97 -52.37
N TYR A 733 32.98 12.78 -52.81
CA TYR A 733 32.59 11.52 -52.16
C TYR A 733 33.11 11.39 -50.72
N LEU A 734 34.34 11.86 -50.44
CA LEU A 734 34.90 11.87 -49.08
C LEU A 734 34.11 12.81 -48.14
N LEU A 735 33.73 14.00 -48.59
CA LEU A 735 32.93 14.94 -47.79
C LEU A 735 31.48 14.46 -47.61
N LEU A 736 30.88 13.81 -48.61
CA LEU A 736 29.60 13.12 -48.46
C LEU A 736 29.68 11.97 -47.43
N ALA A 737 30.81 11.28 -47.33
CA ALA A 737 31.05 10.30 -46.26
C ALA A 737 31.16 10.98 -44.87
N PHE A 738 31.80 12.15 -44.77
CA PHE A 738 31.81 12.93 -43.53
C PHE A 738 30.44 13.49 -43.14
N ASP A 739 29.63 13.97 -44.09
CA ASP A 739 28.23 14.35 -43.86
C ASP A 739 27.39 13.12 -43.41
N SER A 740 27.64 11.95 -43.99
CA SER A 740 26.97 10.69 -43.60
C SER A 740 27.37 10.20 -42.20
N LEU A 741 28.65 10.35 -41.83
CA LEU A 741 29.12 10.11 -40.47
C LEU A 741 28.51 11.12 -39.49
N LEU A 742 28.44 12.40 -39.86
CA LEU A 742 27.78 13.43 -39.06
C LEU A 742 26.32 13.06 -38.80
N TYR A 743 25.53 12.74 -39.84
CA TYR A 743 24.14 12.25 -39.70
C TYR A 743 24.03 11.06 -38.74
N SER A 744 24.93 10.08 -38.88
CA SER A 744 24.95 8.86 -38.06
C SER A 744 25.19 9.12 -36.56
N PHE A 745 25.85 10.24 -36.22
CA PHE A 745 26.21 10.61 -34.85
C PHE A 745 25.57 11.92 -34.36
N LEU A 746 24.61 12.52 -35.09
CA LEU A 746 23.92 13.75 -34.66
C LEU A 746 23.36 13.68 -33.23
N PRO A 747 22.73 12.58 -32.75
CA PRO A 747 22.23 12.51 -31.38
C PRO A 747 23.34 12.56 -30.31
N LEU A 748 24.57 12.15 -30.64
CA LEU A 748 25.74 12.32 -29.77
C LEU A 748 26.20 13.78 -29.78
N PHE A 749 26.39 14.37 -30.97
CA PHE A 749 26.84 15.76 -31.11
C PHE A 749 25.87 16.77 -30.47
N PHE A 750 24.56 16.66 -30.74
CA PHE A 750 23.57 17.55 -30.10
C PHE A 750 23.46 17.32 -28.59
N SER A 751 23.67 16.10 -28.08
CA SER A 751 23.76 15.88 -26.63
C SER A 751 24.98 16.59 -26.02
N MET A 752 26.14 16.56 -26.68
CA MET A 752 27.34 17.29 -26.23
C MET A 752 27.13 18.81 -26.28
N ILE A 753 26.55 19.35 -27.36
CA ILE A 753 26.22 20.77 -27.48
C ILE A 753 25.23 21.20 -26.38
N LEU A 754 24.17 20.42 -26.15
CA LEU A 754 23.21 20.67 -25.07
C LEU A 754 23.89 20.65 -23.68
N ARG A 755 24.77 19.68 -23.42
CA ARG A 755 25.56 19.62 -22.18
C ARG A 755 26.46 20.85 -22.02
N LEU A 756 27.14 21.27 -23.08
CA LEU A 756 28.05 22.43 -23.07
C LEU A 756 27.29 23.72 -22.75
N LEU A 757 26.17 23.96 -23.45
CA LEU A 757 25.29 25.12 -23.22
C LEU A 757 24.60 25.12 -21.84
N GLN A 758 24.46 23.95 -21.21
CA GLN A 758 23.82 23.77 -19.90
C GLN A 758 24.81 23.64 -18.74
N GLY A 759 26.13 23.71 -19.00
CA GLY A 759 27.17 23.54 -17.98
C GLY A 759 27.24 22.13 -17.38
N ARG A 760 26.93 21.08 -18.16
CA ARG A 760 26.83 19.69 -17.71
C ARG A 760 27.98 18.82 -18.20
N GLU A 761 28.20 17.72 -17.48
CA GLU A 761 29.24 16.72 -17.73
C GLU A 761 29.22 16.14 -19.14
N GLN A 762 30.30 16.37 -19.90
CA GLN A 762 30.40 15.99 -21.32
C GLN A 762 30.40 14.48 -21.52
N PHE A 763 31.08 13.73 -20.64
CA PHE A 763 31.25 12.27 -20.77
C PHE A 763 30.20 11.44 -20.00
N ALA A 764 29.13 12.06 -19.52
CA ALA A 764 27.98 11.35 -18.94
C ALA A 764 27.39 10.32 -19.92
N ARG A 765 26.86 9.19 -19.43
CA ARG A 765 26.22 8.16 -20.26
C ARG A 765 25.06 8.77 -21.08
N LEU A 766 24.87 8.28 -22.31
CA LEU A 766 23.71 8.62 -23.15
C LEU A 766 22.55 7.62 -22.90
N GLY A 767 21.32 8.08 -23.11
CA GLY A 767 20.10 7.30 -22.88
C GLY A 767 19.53 7.48 -21.47
N LYS A 768 18.85 6.45 -20.98
CA LYS A 768 18.07 6.48 -19.73
C LYS A 768 18.92 6.91 -18.52
N ARG A 769 18.36 7.78 -17.68
CA ARG A 769 18.98 8.26 -16.44
C ARG A 769 18.65 7.31 -15.29
N THR A 770 19.55 7.22 -14.31
CA THR A 770 19.31 6.54 -13.04
C THR A 770 19.36 7.57 -11.92
N LEU A 771 18.32 7.57 -11.08
CA LEU A 771 18.16 8.37 -9.88
C LEU A 771 18.29 7.45 -8.67
N VAL A 772 19.24 7.74 -7.79
CA VAL A 772 19.36 7.11 -6.47
C VAL A 772 18.94 8.14 -5.42
N ILE A 773 18.08 7.72 -4.49
CA ILE A 773 17.55 8.53 -3.39
C ILE A 773 18.09 7.96 -2.07
N GLY A 774 18.80 8.79 -1.30
CA GLY A 774 19.35 8.45 0.00
C GLY A 774 18.76 9.32 1.10
N ASP A 775 18.04 8.74 2.05
CA ASP A 775 17.55 9.42 3.27
C ASP A 775 17.32 8.34 4.36
N VAL A 776 16.67 8.66 5.47
CA VAL A 776 16.18 7.68 6.45
C VAL A 776 15.19 6.69 5.80
N PRO A 777 15.04 5.45 6.31
CA PRO A 777 14.35 4.36 5.61
C PRO A 777 12.99 4.73 5.01
N TYR A 778 12.06 5.22 5.84
CA TYR A 778 10.70 5.51 5.37
C TYR A 778 10.67 6.63 4.31
N VAL A 779 11.51 7.66 4.44
CA VAL A 779 11.57 8.77 3.48
C VAL A 779 12.07 8.30 2.12
N HIS A 780 13.16 7.53 2.06
CA HIS A 780 13.67 7.07 0.77
C HIS A 780 12.72 6.06 0.09
N GLN A 781 12.03 5.21 0.85
CA GLN A 781 11.06 4.24 0.31
C GLN A 781 9.81 4.95 -0.25
N LEU A 782 9.29 5.94 0.49
CA LEU A 782 8.17 6.77 0.04
C LEU A 782 8.52 7.56 -1.24
N LEU A 783 9.73 8.11 -1.32
CA LEU A 783 10.20 8.85 -2.51
C LEU A 783 10.49 7.93 -3.70
N GLU A 784 11.06 6.75 -3.47
CA GLU A 784 11.26 5.73 -4.51
C GLU A 784 9.91 5.33 -5.15
N SER A 785 8.88 5.09 -4.33
CA SER A 785 7.50 4.84 -4.80
C SER A 785 6.88 6.05 -5.51
N TYR A 786 6.99 7.25 -4.92
CA TYR A 786 6.45 8.50 -5.47
C TYR A 786 7.01 8.82 -6.86
N VAL A 787 8.34 8.87 -7.01
CA VAL A 787 8.97 9.23 -8.29
C VAL A 787 8.78 8.14 -9.34
N SER A 788 8.77 6.86 -8.95
CA SER A 788 8.44 5.76 -9.86
C SER A 788 7.03 5.92 -10.45
N LYS A 789 6.05 6.33 -9.63
CA LYS A 789 4.69 6.61 -10.11
C LYS A 789 4.63 7.86 -11.00
N LEU A 790 5.26 8.97 -10.61
CA LEU A 790 5.33 10.21 -11.41
C LEU A 790 5.86 9.98 -12.84
N PHE A 791 6.78 9.02 -13.02
CA PHE A 791 7.38 8.68 -14.31
C PHE A 791 6.82 7.39 -14.95
N SER A 792 5.83 6.73 -14.36
CA SER A 792 5.36 5.43 -14.83
C SER A 792 4.64 5.48 -16.20
N LEU A 793 3.99 6.59 -16.54
CA LEU A 793 3.47 6.86 -17.89
C LEU A 793 4.49 7.54 -18.84
N SER A 794 5.74 7.74 -18.41
CA SER A 794 6.76 8.38 -19.27
C SER A 794 7.17 7.48 -20.44
N TYR A 795 7.34 8.09 -21.61
CA TYR A 795 7.91 7.41 -22.77
C TYR A 795 9.34 6.95 -22.49
N SER A 796 9.75 5.78 -22.98
CA SER A 796 11.07 5.19 -22.73
C SER A 796 12.25 6.17 -22.93
N ILE A 797 12.21 6.97 -24.00
CA ILE A 797 13.20 8.02 -24.32
C ILE A 797 13.31 9.16 -23.29
N ALA A 798 12.27 9.37 -22.49
CA ALA A 798 12.14 10.39 -21.44
C ALA A 798 11.89 9.75 -20.04
N SER A 799 12.30 8.49 -19.86
CA SER A 799 12.10 7.73 -18.63
C SER A 799 13.34 7.77 -17.71
N ILE A 800 13.15 7.33 -16.46
CA ILE A 800 14.18 7.27 -15.42
C ILE A 800 14.10 5.95 -14.66
N ASP A 801 15.24 5.41 -14.21
CA ASP A 801 15.30 4.30 -13.25
C ASP A 801 15.42 4.91 -11.85
N VAL A 802 14.50 4.56 -10.95
CA VAL A 802 14.45 5.10 -9.58
C VAL A 802 14.89 4.02 -8.59
N HIS A 803 15.73 4.39 -7.64
CA HIS A 803 16.32 3.52 -6.63
C HIS A 803 16.39 4.22 -5.26
N GLY A 804 16.12 3.52 -4.17
CA GLY A 804 16.18 4.06 -2.80
C GLY A 804 17.08 3.25 -1.85
N ALA A 805 17.81 3.93 -0.96
CA ALA A 805 18.53 3.30 0.14
C ALA A 805 18.71 4.18 1.39
N ASN A 806 18.91 3.54 2.55
CA ASN A 806 19.30 4.22 3.78
C ASN A 806 20.71 4.82 3.61
N ALA A 807 20.81 6.15 3.64
CA ALA A 807 22.05 6.88 3.40
C ALA A 807 23.12 6.67 4.47
N VAL A 808 22.74 6.25 5.68
CA VAL A 808 23.63 5.94 6.81
C VAL A 808 24.25 4.54 6.71
N ASP A 809 23.55 3.60 6.06
CA ASP A 809 23.83 2.17 6.13
C ASP A 809 23.99 1.59 4.70
N HIS A 810 22.94 1.00 4.15
CA HIS A 810 23.07 0.18 2.95
C HIS A 810 23.15 0.95 1.63
N LEU A 811 23.13 2.29 1.60
CA LEU A 811 23.36 3.09 0.38
C LEU A 811 24.71 2.76 -0.26
N VAL A 812 25.77 2.64 0.56
CA VAL A 812 27.10 2.22 0.09
C VAL A 812 26.99 0.84 -0.56
N HIS A 813 26.69 -0.19 0.24
CA HIS A 813 26.76 -1.58 -0.21
C HIS A 813 25.79 -1.92 -1.35
N ARG A 814 24.60 -1.30 -1.39
CA ARG A 814 23.57 -1.55 -2.41
C ARG A 814 23.79 -0.78 -3.72
N PHE A 815 24.45 0.38 -3.71
CA PHE A 815 24.50 1.26 -4.89
C PHE A 815 25.85 1.83 -5.31
N THR A 816 26.92 1.88 -4.49
CA THR A 816 28.22 2.40 -4.99
C THR A 816 28.77 1.55 -6.13
N HIS A 817 28.66 0.22 -6.03
CA HIS A 817 28.98 -0.72 -7.11
C HIS A 817 28.10 -0.59 -8.38
N ARG A 818 27.09 0.30 -8.38
CA ARG A 818 26.19 0.61 -9.50
C ARG A 818 26.31 2.05 -9.99
N VAL A 819 27.16 2.87 -9.38
CA VAL A 819 27.40 4.26 -9.81
C VAL A 819 27.99 4.26 -11.22
N ALA A 820 27.39 5.05 -12.10
CA ALA A 820 27.78 5.20 -13.48
C ALA A 820 27.80 6.68 -13.89
N ARG A 821 28.50 6.98 -14.98
CA ARG A 821 28.67 8.34 -15.52
C ARG A 821 27.32 9.04 -15.74
N GLY A 822 27.02 10.08 -14.96
CA GLY A 822 25.74 10.79 -15.03
C GLY A 822 24.54 10.06 -14.41
N VAL A 823 24.77 9.30 -13.34
CA VAL A 823 23.78 9.02 -12.28
C VAL A 823 23.43 10.33 -11.55
N LEU A 824 22.17 10.47 -11.14
CA LEU A 824 21.70 11.53 -10.26
C LEU A 824 21.54 10.96 -8.84
N LEU A 825 22.11 11.61 -7.83
CA LEU A 825 22.05 11.19 -6.43
C LEU A 825 21.40 12.30 -5.59
N ALA A 826 20.19 12.03 -5.11
CA ALA A 826 19.43 12.93 -4.23
C ALA A 826 19.58 12.46 -2.78
N VAL A 827 20.14 13.31 -1.91
CA VAL A 827 20.50 12.91 -0.54
C VAL A 827 19.90 13.84 0.51
N GLY A 828 19.06 13.27 1.37
CA GLY A 828 18.66 13.91 2.61
C GLY A 828 19.79 13.87 3.63
N ARG A 829 20.10 15.03 4.23
CA ARG A 829 21.07 15.16 5.31
C ARG A 829 20.35 15.36 6.65
N PRO A 830 20.60 14.53 7.67
CA PRO A 830 20.17 14.84 9.03
C PRO A 830 20.94 16.06 9.56
N ASP A 831 20.37 16.76 10.53
CA ASP A 831 20.94 18.03 11.01
C ASP A 831 22.11 17.81 11.99
N GLY A 832 23.29 17.47 11.48
CA GLY A 832 24.48 17.10 12.27
C GLY A 832 25.10 18.21 13.13
N ARG A 833 24.51 19.42 13.10
CA ARG A 833 24.67 20.48 14.11
C ARG A 833 24.17 20.03 15.50
N LEU A 834 23.22 19.08 15.53
CA LEU A 834 22.70 18.39 16.71
C LEU A 834 23.62 17.22 17.08
N PHE A 835 23.92 17.08 18.37
CA PHE A 835 24.90 16.12 18.89
C PHE A 835 24.52 14.67 18.58
N SER A 836 23.23 14.32 18.65
CA SER A 836 22.75 12.98 18.31
C SER A 836 22.89 12.65 16.81
N GLN A 837 22.85 13.67 15.94
CA GLN A 837 22.85 13.51 14.48
C GLN A 837 24.22 13.71 13.84
N THR A 838 25.21 14.26 14.56
CA THR A 838 26.58 14.49 14.04
C THR A 838 27.19 13.24 13.41
N LYS A 839 27.09 12.07 14.06
CA LYS A 839 27.59 10.79 13.49
C LYS A 839 26.84 10.41 12.22
N ALA A 840 25.51 10.58 12.20
CA ALA A 840 24.67 10.24 11.05
C ALA A 840 24.98 11.12 9.83
N GLU A 841 25.12 12.44 10.00
CA GLU A 841 25.50 13.32 8.89
C GLU A 841 26.90 13.00 8.34
N SER A 842 27.85 12.66 9.23
CA SER A 842 29.20 12.24 8.83
C SER A 842 29.20 10.92 8.05
N TRP A 843 28.36 9.95 8.43
CA TRP A 843 28.16 8.70 7.69
C TRP A 843 27.54 8.96 6.29
N VAL A 844 26.52 9.83 6.21
CA VAL A 844 25.92 10.25 4.93
C VAL A 844 26.95 10.97 4.03
N MET A 845 27.81 11.81 4.60
CA MET A 845 28.91 12.46 3.88
C MET A 845 29.94 11.45 3.34
N MET A 846 30.36 10.47 4.13
CA MET A 846 31.27 9.42 3.65
C MET A 846 30.62 8.54 2.56
N ALA A 847 29.31 8.25 2.64
CA ALA A 847 28.60 7.54 1.59
C ALA A 847 28.58 8.33 0.26
N MET A 848 28.36 9.65 0.32
CA MET A 848 28.48 10.54 -0.85
C MET A 848 29.91 10.60 -1.39
N GLN A 849 30.92 10.62 -0.52
CA GLN A 849 32.34 10.65 -0.90
C GLN A 849 32.74 9.37 -1.64
N GLN A 850 32.34 8.21 -1.13
CA GLN A 850 32.57 6.92 -1.80
C GLN A 850 31.82 6.83 -3.15
N ALA A 851 30.60 7.35 -3.24
CA ALA A 851 29.88 7.42 -4.51
C ALA A 851 30.57 8.35 -5.52
N LYS A 852 31.10 9.50 -5.08
CA LYS A 852 31.76 10.49 -5.93
C LYS A 852 33.18 10.10 -6.34
N ALA A 853 33.87 9.28 -5.54
CA ALA A 853 35.18 8.72 -5.88
C ALA A 853 35.13 7.68 -7.01
N ILE A 854 33.95 7.10 -7.31
CA ILE A 854 33.76 6.15 -8.40
C ILE A 854 33.60 6.92 -9.72
N VAL A 855 34.73 7.28 -10.31
CA VAL A 855 34.81 8.09 -11.53
C VAL A 855 35.34 7.25 -12.70
N HIS A 856 34.59 7.25 -13.80
CA HIS A 856 35.03 6.70 -15.09
C HIS A 856 35.01 7.82 -16.15
N LEU A 857 36.05 7.93 -16.98
CA LEU A 857 36.21 9.02 -17.97
C LEU A 857 35.89 10.42 -17.39
N LEU A 858 36.40 10.69 -16.18
CA LEU A 858 36.26 11.96 -15.45
C LEU A 858 34.82 12.44 -15.18
N SER A 859 33.79 11.61 -15.38
CA SER A 859 32.38 11.96 -15.14
C SER A 859 31.84 11.31 -13.85
N PRO A 860 31.78 12.04 -12.72
CA PRO A 860 31.18 11.56 -11.46
C PRO A 860 29.64 11.50 -11.53
N PRO A 861 28.95 10.96 -10.49
CA PRO A 861 27.54 11.24 -10.26
C PRO A 861 27.32 12.72 -9.88
N GLU A 862 26.16 13.29 -10.25
CA GLU A 862 25.74 14.60 -9.75
C GLU A 862 24.99 14.43 -8.43
N ILE A 863 25.44 15.13 -7.38
CA ILE A 863 24.91 15.01 -6.02
C ILE A 863 24.19 16.30 -5.61
N ILE A 864 22.88 16.20 -5.37
CA ILE A 864 22.10 17.26 -4.71
C ILE A 864 21.73 16.80 -3.30
N THR A 865 22.06 17.64 -2.33
CA THR A 865 21.73 17.46 -0.91
C THR A 865 20.58 18.36 -0.48
N VAL A 866 19.75 17.89 0.46
CA VAL A 866 18.65 18.65 1.09
C VAL A 866 18.70 18.41 2.60
N GLY A 867 18.61 19.45 3.41
CA GLY A 867 18.65 19.35 4.87
C GLY A 867 18.91 20.70 5.54
N HIS A 868 18.90 20.75 6.87
CA HIS A 868 18.95 22.01 7.63
C HIS A 868 20.36 22.56 7.88
N ASN A 869 21.40 21.70 7.83
CA ASN A 869 22.78 22.16 8.02
C ASN A 869 23.26 22.96 6.79
N PRO A 870 23.64 24.25 6.93
CA PRO A 870 24.16 25.07 5.83
C PRO A 870 25.55 24.60 5.34
N PHE A 871 26.32 23.87 6.15
CA PHE A 871 27.66 23.41 5.80
C PHE A 871 27.69 22.67 4.46
N ARG A 872 28.66 23.02 3.61
CA ARG A 872 28.84 22.42 2.27
C ARG A 872 30.31 22.12 2.02
N ASN A 873 30.66 20.84 2.02
CA ASN A 873 31.87 20.38 1.36
C ASN A 873 31.67 20.48 -0.18
N THR A 874 32.46 21.34 -0.83
CA THR A 874 32.38 21.62 -2.27
C THR A 874 32.89 20.48 -3.16
N MET A 875 33.73 19.59 -2.64
CA MET A 875 34.17 18.38 -3.35
C MET A 875 33.04 17.33 -3.42
N LEU A 876 32.13 17.34 -2.44
CA LEU A 876 31.02 16.38 -2.34
C LEU A 876 29.76 16.86 -3.07
N GLY A 877 29.16 17.97 -2.64
CA GLY A 877 27.82 18.37 -3.08
C GLY A 877 27.80 19.38 -4.22
N ASP A 878 27.31 18.97 -5.41
CA ASP A 878 27.08 19.85 -6.57
C ASP A 878 25.91 20.81 -6.34
N GLY A 879 24.97 20.43 -5.46
CA GLY A 879 24.05 21.34 -4.79
C GLY A 879 23.86 21.00 -3.31
N ASN A 880 23.73 22.03 -2.47
CA ASN A 880 23.09 21.95 -1.16
C ASN A 880 21.85 22.83 -1.19
N ILE A 881 20.69 22.28 -0.83
CA ILE A 881 19.44 23.02 -0.66
C ILE A 881 19.15 23.06 0.84
N THR A 882 19.72 24.08 1.49
CA THR A 882 19.52 24.33 2.92
C THR A 882 18.06 24.66 3.20
N LEU A 883 17.42 23.88 4.06
CA LEU A 883 16.11 24.16 4.62
C LEU A 883 16.24 25.16 5.77
N GLU A 884 15.26 26.06 5.90
CA GLU A 884 15.33 27.18 6.84
C GLU A 884 15.13 26.68 8.28
N THR A 885 16.08 26.99 9.17
CA THR A 885 16.04 26.55 10.57
C THR A 885 15.10 27.44 11.37
N LEU A 886 13.79 27.16 11.31
CA LEU A 886 12.73 27.94 11.97
C LEU A 886 12.44 27.53 13.42
N ARG A 887 13.26 26.61 13.96
CA ARG A 887 13.27 26.17 15.36
C ARG A 887 14.23 27.02 16.21
N PRO A 888 14.04 27.09 17.54
CA PRO A 888 15.09 27.55 18.44
C PRO A 888 16.35 26.68 18.34
N HIS A 889 17.44 27.19 18.90
CA HIS A 889 18.65 26.41 19.10
C HIS A 889 18.44 25.31 20.14
N PHE A 890 19.11 24.17 19.96
CA PHE A 890 19.28 23.18 21.03
C PHE A 890 20.48 23.55 21.91
N LEU A 891 20.46 23.11 23.17
CA LEU A 891 21.55 23.30 24.14
C LEU A 891 22.94 22.96 23.55
N CYS A 892 23.04 21.89 22.76
CA CYS A 892 24.28 21.47 22.10
C CYS A 892 24.85 22.51 21.12
N GLU A 893 23.98 23.26 20.43
CA GLU A 893 24.37 24.31 19.49
C GLU A 893 24.81 25.58 20.23
N SER A 894 24.08 25.99 21.28
CA SER A 894 24.41 27.16 22.11
C SER A 894 25.73 26.99 22.86
N LEU A 895 26.05 25.77 23.29
CA LEU A 895 27.32 25.49 23.98
C LEU A 895 28.52 25.57 23.03
N ALA A 896 28.44 24.94 21.85
CA ALA A 896 29.51 24.98 20.85
C ALA A 896 29.74 26.40 20.31
N GLY A 897 28.68 27.05 19.83
CA GLY A 897 28.76 28.35 19.14
C GLY A 897 28.10 28.30 17.76
N VAL A 898 27.74 29.47 17.24
CA VAL A 898 26.90 29.59 16.04
C VAL A 898 27.67 29.34 14.74
N ASP A 899 28.95 29.72 14.69
CA ASP A 899 29.74 29.72 13.46
C ASP A 899 30.20 28.33 12.99
N GLU A 900 30.45 27.40 13.91
CA GLU A 900 30.95 26.05 13.61
C GLU A 900 29.83 25.15 13.06
N ASN A 901 29.64 25.15 11.74
CA ASN A 901 28.62 24.34 11.07
C ASN A 901 29.14 22.97 10.56
N GLU A 902 30.47 22.75 10.57
CA GLU A 902 31.06 21.45 10.24
C GLU A 902 30.83 20.44 11.38
N PRO A 903 30.18 19.27 11.12
CA PRO A 903 29.79 18.33 12.18
C PRO A 903 30.96 17.82 13.02
N MET A 904 32.07 17.44 12.38
CA MET A 904 33.24 16.88 13.08
C MET A 904 34.04 17.93 13.85
N SER A 905 34.09 19.17 13.36
CA SER A 905 34.74 20.28 14.07
C SER A 905 33.97 20.64 15.34
N ARG A 906 32.65 20.84 15.24
CA ARG A 906 31.75 21.08 16.37
C ARG A 906 31.88 20.01 17.47
N MET A 907 32.02 18.74 17.07
CA MET A 907 32.23 17.61 18.00
C MET A 907 33.59 17.66 18.70
N ALA A 908 34.64 18.22 18.08
CA ALA A 908 35.92 18.47 18.74
C ALA A 908 35.81 19.64 19.73
N THR A 909 35.19 20.75 19.34
CA THR A 909 34.98 21.94 20.19
C THR A 909 34.15 21.61 21.43
N ILE A 910 33.11 20.78 21.33
CA ILE A 910 32.35 20.27 22.49
C ILE A 910 33.25 19.46 23.46
N LYS A 911 34.19 18.65 22.95
CA LYS A 911 35.15 17.90 23.79
C LYS A 911 36.19 18.82 24.43
N GLU A 912 36.64 19.86 23.73
CA GLU A 912 37.58 20.84 24.28
C GLU A 912 36.93 21.73 25.36
N LEU A 913 35.70 22.19 25.16
CA LEU A 913 34.91 22.89 26.18
C LEU A 913 34.74 22.04 27.45
N ASN A 914 34.44 20.75 27.30
CA ASN A 914 34.36 19.79 28.42
C ASN A 914 35.68 19.72 29.21
N LYS A 915 36.82 19.56 28.51
CA LYS A 915 38.17 19.53 29.11
C LYS A 915 38.55 20.84 29.80
N ASN A 916 38.20 21.99 29.20
CA ASN A 916 38.59 23.30 29.70
C ASN A 916 37.73 23.73 30.90
N MET A 917 36.42 23.44 30.91
CA MET A 917 35.55 23.67 32.08
C MET A 917 36.00 22.86 33.30
N LEU A 918 36.41 21.61 33.08
CA LEU A 918 36.95 20.75 34.13
C LEU A 918 38.20 21.35 34.79
N SER A 919 39.15 21.85 34.00
CA SER A 919 40.36 22.50 34.53
C SER A 919 40.13 23.87 35.17
N ALA A 920 39.04 24.57 34.82
CA ALA A 920 38.78 25.95 35.26
C ALA A 920 37.89 26.09 36.52
N GLN A 921 37.26 25.02 37.00
CA GLN A 921 36.27 25.01 38.11
C GLN A 921 35.00 25.88 37.93
N THR A 922 34.78 26.46 36.75
CA THR A 922 33.57 27.20 36.35
C THR A 922 32.41 26.25 36.03
N SER A 923 31.16 26.68 36.26
CA SER A 923 29.98 25.89 35.92
C SER A 923 29.52 26.10 34.47
N TYR A 924 28.70 25.19 33.96
CA TYR A 924 28.08 25.34 32.65
C TYR A 924 27.08 26.52 32.59
N ALA A 925 26.49 26.91 33.72
CA ALA A 925 25.62 28.09 33.80
C ALA A 925 26.42 29.39 33.62
N ASP A 926 27.55 29.54 34.34
CA ASP A 926 28.41 30.73 34.23
C ASP A 926 28.87 30.98 32.78
N HIS A 927 29.21 29.90 32.04
CA HIS A 927 29.61 30.00 30.64
C HIS A 927 28.45 30.30 29.68
N PHE A 928 27.26 29.78 29.97
CA PHE A 928 26.05 30.03 29.20
C PHE A 928 25.58 31.48 29.34
N ASP A 929 25.59 32.03 30.56
CA ASP A 929 25.23 33.42 30.83
C ASP A 929 26.23 34.39 30.15
N ASN A 930 27.53 34.12 30.22
CA ASN A 930 28.55 34.95 29.56
C ASN A 930 28.48 34.93 28.01
N LYS A 931 27.89 33.88 27.39
CA LYS A 931 27.67 33.83 25.92
C LYS A 931 26.31 34.40 25.49
N SER A 932 25.25 34.16 26.27
CA SER A 932 23.86 34.42 25.84
C SER A 932 23.53 35.91 25.68
N PHE A 933 24.16 36.81 26.43
CA PHE A 933 23.97 38.27 26.28
C PHE A 933 24.53 38.87 24.98
N ALA A 934 25.23 38.09 24.14
CA ALA A 934 25.88 38.60 22.93
C ALA A 934 24.97 38.70 21.68
N GLN A 935 23.87 37.92 21.59
CA GLN A 935 23.13 37.77 20.33
C GLN A 935 21.59 37.68 20.46
N GLY A 936 20.94 38.84 20.41
CA GLY A 936 19.85 39.11 19.44
C GLY A 936 18.44 38.59 19.68
N GLU A 937 18.22 37.32 20.06
CA GLU A 937 16.88 36.71 20.04
C GLU A 937 16.38 36.23 21.42
N ASN A 938 15.19 36.71 21.80
CA ASN A 938 14.55 36.49 23.12
C ASN A 938 13.93 35.10 23.30
N LEU A 939 14.66 34.02 22.98
CA LEU A 939 14.15 32.64 23.02
C LEU A 939 15.13 31.68 23.70
N GLU A 940 14.71 31.11 24.83
CA GLU A 940 15.49 30.08 25.54
C GLU A 940 15.77 28.86 24.63
N PRO A 941 17.00 28.31 24.63
CA PRO A 941 17.33 27.09 23.90
C PRO A 941 16.61 25.84 24.41
N ILE A 942 16.31 24.92 23.49
CA ILE A 942 15.70 23.63 23.79
C ILE A 942 16.65 22.82 24.69
N GLY A 943 16.13 22.36 25.82
CA GLY A 943 16.89 21.65 26.85
C GLY A 943 17.68 22.54 27.83
N SER A 944 17.50 23.86 27.80
CA SER A 944 18.06 24.79 28.81
C SER A 944 17.64 24.45 30.25
N SER A 945 16.45 23.87 30.43
CA SER A 945 15.94 23.37 31.72
C SER A 945 16.83 22.29 32.37
N TYR A 946 17.67 21.58 31.60
CA TYR A 946 18.63 20.62 32.14
C TYR A 946 19.84 21.29 32.82
N LEU A 947 20.13 22.58 32.53
CA LEU A 947 21.16 23.35 33.24
C LEU A 947 20.66 23.79 34.63
N GLN A 948 19.39 24.22 34.72
CA GLN A 948 18.80 24.81 35.92
C GLN A 948 18.71 23.83 37.12
N GLU A 949 18.74 22.53 36.86
CA GLU A 949 18.73 21.48 37.90
C GLU A 949 20.13 20.99 38.32
N MET A 950 21.23 21.50 37.77
CA MET A 950 22.58 21.13 38.24
C MET A 950 22.83 21.65 39.65
N ALA A 951 22.55 20.82 40.65
CA ALA A 951 22.65 21.20 42.05
C ALA A 951 24.08 21.60 42.45
N PRO A 952 24.28 22.61 43.34
CA PRO A 952 25.59 22.97 43.87
C PRO A 952 26.34 21.80 44.53
N ASN A 953 25.62 20.78 45.01
CA ASN A 953 26.20 19.56 45.57
C ASN A 953 26.81 18.63 44.52
N ASP A 954 26.32 18.63 43.28
CA ASP A 954 26.97 17.90 42.17
C ASP A 954 28.20 18.66 41.65
N ILE A 955 28.20 20.00 41.72
CA ILE A 955 29.40 20.83 41.53
C ILE A 955 30.47 20.53 42.61
N ASN A 956 30.05 20.27 43.85
CA ASN A 956 30.98 19.86 44.92
C ASN A 956 31.43 18.38 44.81
N ARG A 957 30.57 17.46 44.34
CA ARG A 957 30.98 16.09 43.97
C ARG A 957 31.98 16.10 42.80
N LEU A 958 31.80 17.01 41.84
CA LEU A 958 32.76 17.31 40.78
C LEU A 958 34.12 17.68 41.38
N ARG A 959 34.18 18.70 42.23
CA ARG A 959 35.41 19.14 42.91
C ARG A 959 36.09 18.01 43.68
N SER A 960 35.34 17.17 44.40
CA SER A 960 35.92 16.04 45.14
C SER A 960 36.53 14.96 44.23
N LYS A 961 35.88 14.63 43.09
CA LYS A 961 36.49 13.77 42.07
C LYS A 961 37.70 14.44 41.42
N PHE A 962 37.67 15.77 41.26
CA PHE A 962 38.77 16.54 40.70
C PHE A 962 40.03 16.49 41.58
N GLN A 963 39.88 16.63 42.90
CA GLN A 963 40.98 16.42 43.85
C GLN A 963 41.56 15.02 43.71
N SER A 964 40.73 13.96 43.76
CA SER A 964 41.23 12.58 43.63
C SER A 964 41.96 12.28 42.30
N LEU A 965 41.61 12.95 41.21
CA LEU A 965 42.28 12.81 39.91
C LEU A 965 43.55 13.66 39.78
N THR A 966 43.61 14.83 40.42
CA THR A 966 44.81 15.68 40.44
C THR A 966 45.85 15.14 41.44
N GLU A 967 45.42 14.56 42.56
CA GLU A 967 46.27 13.80 43.49
C GLU A 967 46.88 12.56 42.80
N TRP A 968 46.08 11.82 42.01
CA TRP A 968 46.57 10.68 41.22
C TRP A 968 47.58 11.10 40.13
N ALA A 969 47.30 12.18 39.39
CA ALA A 969 48.22 12.70 38.37
C ALA A 969 49.51 13.30 38.96
N ALA A 970 49.45 13.92 40.14
CA ALA A 970 50.64 14.37 40.86
C ALA A 970 51.54 13.20 41.30
N ALA A 971 50.93 12.08 41.73
CA ALA A 971 51.66 10.88 42.11
C ALA A 971 52.38 10.20 40.93
N GLU A 972 51.87 10.28 39.70
CA GLU A 972 52.63 9.85 38.51
C GLU A 972 53.79 10.81 38.16
N ALA A 973 53.64 12.11 38.39
CA ALA A 973 54.66 13.10 38.05
C ALA A 973 55.94 12.98 38.90
N ASP A 974 55.80 12.69 40.20
CA ASP A 974 56.93 12.60 41.15
C ASP A 974 57.88 11.43 40.86
N ILE A 975 57.45 10.41 40.11
CA ILE A 975 58.29 9.28 39.69
C ILE A 975 59.25 9.67 38.53
N GLY A 976 58.99 10.79 37.84
CA GLY A 976 59.69 11.15 36.60
C GLY A 976 61.05 11.86 36.73
N VAL A 977 61.46 12.32 37.92
CA VAL A 977 62.49 13.38 38.05
C VAL A 977 63.82 12.91 38.67
N HIS A 978 64.41 11.81 38.17
CA HIS A 978 65.80 11.44 38.53
C HIS A 978 66.59 10.71 37.40
N LYS A 979 67.10 11.49 36.43
CA LYS A 979 68.52 11.48 35.93
C LYS A 979 68.68 12.15 34.56
N THR A 980 69.51 13.20 34.49
CA THR A 980 70.02 13.80 33.24
C THR A 980 71.47 14.26 33.39
N SER A 981 72.40 13.37 33.03
CA SER A 981 73.86 13.61 32.87
C SER A 981 74.46 12.32 32.26
N ASP A 982 75.34 12.32 31.26
CA ASP A 982 75.99 13.46 30.61
C ASP A 982 76.42 13.18 29.14
N ALA A 983 76.99 14.21 28.53
CA ALA A 983 77.53 14.38 27.17
C ALA A 983 78.16 13.21 26.35
N SER A 984 78.37 13.52 25.06
CA SER A 984 79.34 12.98 24.08
C SER A 984 78.87 11.88 23.09
N ALA A 985 79.66 11.74 22.00
CA ALA A 985 79.39 10.99 20.77
C ALA A 985 80.74 10.48 20.21
N PRO A 986 80.85 9.92 18.98
CA PRO A 986 79.91 9.20 18.10
C PRO A 986 80.40 7.73 17.86
N VAL A 987 80.26 7.17 16.64
CA VAL A 987 81.07 6.09 15.98
C VAL A 987 80.38 4.73 15.64
N PHE A 988 80.14 4.57 14.32
CA PHE A 988 80.30 3.39 13.42
C PHE A 988 79.51 2.05 13.56
N TYR A 989 78.82 1.75 12.43
CA TYR A 989 78.80 0.50 11.64
C TYR A 989 78.08 -0.79 12.09
N SER A 990 77.68 -1.50 11.03
CA SER A 990 77.02 -2.81 10.90
C SER A 990 77.77 -3.97 11.59
N ASN A 991 77.10 -5.05 11.99
CA ASN A 991 76.77 -6.13 11.05
C ASN A 991 75.67 -7.11 11.51
N ASP A 992 74.89 -7.53 10.52
CA ASP A 992 74.60 -8.92 10.11
C ASP A 992 74.32 -10.06 11.13
N ASN A 993 73.21 -10.74 10.84
CA ASN A 993 72.99 -12.19 10.89
C ASN A 993 72.97 -13.00 12.21
N SER A 994 71.74 -13.47 12.49
CA SER A 994 71.37 -14.90 12.69
C SER A 994 71.26 -15.51 14.10
N LYS A 995 70.05 -16.03 14.35
CA LYS A 995 69.69 -17.26 15.08
C LYS A 995 70.64 -17.77 16.18
N HIS A 996 70.16 -17.77 17.43
CA HIS A 996 69.87 -19.08 18.03
C HIS A 996 68.68 -19.09 19.01
N ASP A 997 67.92 -20.17 18.91
CA ASP A 997 66.81 -20.62 19.75
C ASP A 997 67.11 -20.67 21.26
N ARG A 998 66.15 -20.22 22.08
CA ARG A 998 65.68 -20.87 23.33
C ARG A 998 64.51 -20.13 24.01
N SER A 999 63.45 -20.86 24.34
CA SER A 999 62.56 -20.53 25.47
C SER A 999 62.22 -21.82 26.25
N ARG A 1000 61.91 -21.72 27.55
CA ARG A 1000 61.96 -22.88 28.45
C ARG A 1000 60.95 -22.75 29.60
N HIS A 1001 60.00 -23.68 29.69
CA HIS A 1001 59.12 -23.97 30.83
C HIS A 1001 58.13 -22.84 31.25
N ASP A 1002 56.98 -23.11 31.89
CA ASP A 1002 56.46 -24.40 32.37
C ASP A 1002 54.91 -24.54 32.30
N LYS A 1003 54.45 -25.80 32.20
CA LYS A 1003 53.39 -26.52 32.98
C LYS A 1003 52.16 -25.74 33.55
N SER A 1004 50.96 -26.35 33.67
CA SER A 1004 50.52 -27.72 33.33
C SER A 1004 49.01 -28.01 33.50
N ARG A 1005 48.48 -28.94 32.67
CA ARG A 1005 47.52 -30.04 32.97
C ARG A 1005 46.06 -29.74 33.40
N HIS A 1006 45.08 -30.66 33.23
CA HIS A 1006 44.77 -31.65 32.16
C HIS A 1006 43.42 -32.34 32.46
N SER A 1007 43.00 -33.21 31.52
CA SER A 1007 42.08 -34.35 31.63
C SER A 1007 40.56 -34.09 31.68
N ASP A 1008 39.66 -34.84 31.02
CA ASP A 1008 39.64 -35.94 30.01
C ASP A 1008 38.67 -37.08 30.45
N LEU A 1009 38.17 -37.83 29.45
CA LEU A 1009 37.42 -39.12 29.45
C LEU A 1009 35.89 -39.00 29.22
N SER A 1010 35.33 -39.30 28.03
CA SER A 1010 35.11 -40.61 27.34
C SER A 1010 33.67 -41.14 27.55
N SER A 1011 33.03 -42.01 26.73
CA SER A 1011 33.51 -42.86 25.62
C SER A 1011 32.40 -43.38 24.67
N ARG A 1012 32.75 -43.64 23.39
CA ARG A 1012 32.36 -44.82 22.52
C ARG A 1012 30.86 -45.03 22.09
N ARG A 1013 30.57 -45.12 20.77
CA ARG A 1013 30.44 -46.33 19.87
C ARG A 1013 29.17 -47.18 20.11
N ASN A 1014 28.48 -47.82 19.15
CA ASN A 1014 28.57 -48.00 17.67
C ASN A 1014 27.15 -48.44 17.13
N ASP A 1015 26.80 -48.83 15.89
CA ASP A 1015 27.52 -49.19 14.63
C ASP A 1015 26.64 -49.07 13.35
N ALA A 1016 27.19 -49.47 12.18
CA ALA A 1016 26.66 -50.15 10.95
C ALA A 1016 25.14 -50.46 10.73
N GLU A 1017 24.55 -50.74 9.54
CA GLU A 1017 24.84 -50.67 8.06
C GLU A 1017 23.54 -51.13 7.29
N SER A 1018 23.30 -51.13 5.96
CA SER A 1018 23.85 -50.48 4.74
C SER A 1018 22.92 -50.74 3.49
N LEU A 1019 23.23 -50.14 2.32
CA LEU A 1019 22.91 -50.57 0.92
C LEU A 1019 21.44 -50.54 0.39
N SER A 1020 21.14 -50.26 -0.91
CA SER A 1020 22.00 -49.93 -2.08
C SER A 1020 21.33 -49.11 -3.23
N SER A 1021 22.15 -48.24 -3.87
CA SER A 1021 22.08 -47.82 -5.31
C SER A 1021 20.89 -46.96 -5.82
N HIS A 1022 20.97 -46.14 -6.89
CA HIS A 1022 21.85 -46.14 -8.07
C HIS A 1022 22.16 -44.71 -8.62
N GLY A 1023 23.44 -44.34 -8.77
CA GLY A 1023 23.99 -43.33 -9.72
C GLY A 1023 23.61 -41.82 -9.59
N ARG A 1024 24.40 -40.86 -10.09
CA ARG A 1024 25.80 -40.84 -10.59
C ARG A 1024 26.34 -39.39 -10.55
N VAL A 1025 27.38 -39.11 -9.76
CA VAL A 1025 28.22 -37.88 -9.86
C VAL A 1025 29.68 -38.24 -9.53
N ALA A 1026 30.64 -37.63 -10.23
CA ALA A 1026 32.10 -37.78 -10.11
C ALA A 1026 32.76 -36.47 -10.65
N HIS A 1027 34.02 -36.08 -10.42
CA HIS A 1027 35.17 -36.55 -9.61
C HIS A 1027 36.21 -35.38 -9.56
N VAL A 1028 37.27 -35.29 -8.74
CA VAL A 1028 37.85 -36.15 -7.68
C VAL A 1028 38.06 -35.27 -6.40
N GLY A 1029 39.24 -35.26 -5.76
CA GLY A 1029 39.69 -34.35 -4.69
C GLY A 1029 41.14 -34.64 -4.25
N ALA A 1030 41.60 -33.96 -3.19
CA ALA A 1030 42.84 -34.19 -2.40
C ALA A 1030 44.23 -33.72 -2.95
N ASN A 1031 44.75 -32.68 -2.27
CA ASN A 1031 46.07 -32.59 -1.60
C ASN A 1031 47.45 -32.58 -2.32
N LEU A 1032 48.21 -31.53 -1.93
CA LEU A 1032 49.59 -31.53 -1.37
C LEU A 1032 50.86 -31.19 -2.23
N VAL A 1033 51.70 -30.36 -1.58
CA VAL A 1033 53.17 -30.12 -1.76
C VAL A 1033 53.67 -29.19 -2.89
N HIS A 1034 54.33 -28.08 -2.45
CA HIS A 1034 55.34 -27.22 -3.12
C HIS A 1034 55.09 -26.67 -4.55
N SER A 1035 55.67 -25.54 -4.96
CA SER A 1035 56.17 -24.33 -4.28
C SER A 1035 56.52 -23.29 -5.34
N ASP A 1036 56.27 -22.00 -5.10
CA ASP A 1036 57.26 -20.98 -5.43
C ASP A 1036 56.97 -19.62 -4.77
N GLN A 1037 58.03 -18.85 -4.57
CA GLN A 1037 57.96 -17.45 -4.14
C GLN A 1037 58.10 -16.54 -5.36
N HIS A 1038 57.34 -15.44 -5.44
CA HIS A 1038 57.93 -14.10 -5.60
C HIS A 1038 56.93 -12.93 -5.68
N HIS A 1039 57.46 -11.72 -5.44
CA HIS A 1039 56.91 -10.42 -5.87
C HIS A 1039 55.57 -9.96 -5.27
N GLY A 1040 55.41 -10.14 -3.96
CA GLY A 1040 54.61 -9.20 -3.16
C GLY A 1040 55.35 -7.86 -3.02
N GLY A 1041 55.02 -6.87 -3.88
CA GLY A 1041 55.37 -5.46 -3.63
C GLY A 1041 55.80 -4.62 -4.84
N VAL A 1042 54.85 -3.93 -5.48
CA VAL A 1042 54.92 -2.52 -5.95
C VAL A 1042 53.47 -2.01 -6.12
N LEU A 1043 52.84 -1.50 -5.06
CA LEU A 1043 51.61 -0.69 -5.21
C LEU A 1043 51.39 0.36 -4.11
N ASP A 1044 52.34 0.54 -3.18
CA ASP A 1044 52.19 1.40 -1.99
C ASP A 1044 53.15 2.61 -1.97
N LYS A 1045 53.63 3.04 -3.15
CA LYS A 1045 54.55 4.19 -3.30
C LYS A 1045 54.22 5.15 -4.45
N THR A 1046 53.09 4.95 -5.13
CA THR A 1046 52.71 5.74 -6.31
C THR A 1046 51.70 6.86 -5.99
N ILE A 1047 50.83 6.66 -4.99
CA ILE A 1047 49.78 7.65 -4.63
C ILE A 1047 50.38 8.89 -3.95
N GLY A 1048 51.46 8.74 -3.16
CA GLY A 1048 52.10 9.81 -2.40
C GLY A 1048 52.98 10.82 -3.20
N ARG A 1049 52.74 11.03 -4.50
CA ARG A 1049 53.59 11.92 -5.34
C ARG A 1049 52.88 12.97 -6.20
N ILE A 1050 51.55 12.97 -6.31
CA ILE A 1050 50.84 13.90 -7.20
C ILE A 1050 50.48 15.23 -6.53
N PHE A 1051 50.27 15.26 -5.20
CA PHE A 1051 49.95 16.48 -4.46
C PHE A 1051 51.18 17.14 -3.81
N LYS A 1052 51.86 18.02 -4.56
CA LYS A 1052 52.76 19.04 -3.97
C LYS A 1052 53.09 20.24 -4.88
N ARG A 1053 52.14 21.16 -5.06
CA ARG A 1053 52.38 22.55 -5.51
C ARG A 1053 51.15 23.44 -5.26
N GLY A 1054 51.27 24.41 -4.35
CA GLY A 1054 50.21 25.33 -3.93
C GLY A 1054 50.48 25.78 -2.48
N GLN A 1055 50.42 27.08 -2.18
CA GLN A 1055 50.95 27.64 -0.93
C GLN A 1055 49.86 27.93 0.12
N GLY A 1056 50.10 27.50 1.36
CA GLY A 1056 49.99 28.37 2.55
C GLY A 1056 48.62 28.49 3.25
N GLY A 1057 48.33 27.57 4.17
CA GLY A 1057 47.23 27.66 5.16
C GLY A 1057 47.22 26.45 6.10
N ASP A 1058 46.58 26.55 7.27
CA ASP A 1058 46.56 25.52 8.33
C ASP A 1058 45.75 24.26 7.96
N GLU A 1059 46.34 23.37 7.15
CA GLU A 1059 45.70 22.11 6.70
C GLU A 1059 46.05 20.87 7.57
N SER A 1060 46.95 21.00 8.55
CA SER A 1060 47.56 19.84 9.23
C SER A 1060 46.62 19.06 10.17
N SER A 1061 45.63 19.73 10.76
CA SER A 1061 44.60 19.13 11.62
C SER A 1061 43.45 18.51 10.83
N HIS A 1062 42.94 19.21 9.81
CA HIS A 1062 41.79 18.77 8.99
C HIS A 1062 42.03 17.41 8.31
N ASN A 1063 43.20 17.22 7.68
CA ASN A 1063 43.51 16.01 6.92
C ASN A 1063 43.62 14.74 7.80
N LEU A 1064 43.81 14.89 9.12
CA LEU A 1064 43.95 13.75 10.05
C LEU A 1064 42.60 13.16 10.48
N ALA A 1065 41.53 13.96 10.46
CA ALA A 1065 40.18 13.49 10.78
C ALA A 1065 39.57 12.63 9.66
N GLU A 1066 39.80 13.01 8.39
CA GLU A 1066 39.23 12.35 7.21
C GLU A 1066 39.80 10.94 6.99
N ALA A 1067 41.04 10.68 7.43
CA ALA A 1067 41.72 9.39 7.28
C ALA A 1067 41.49 8.39 8.43
N ALA A 1068 41.01 8.83 9.60
CA ALA A 1068 41.06 8.03 10.83
C ALA A 1068 39.89 7.03 11.01
N GLY A 1069 38.74 7.31 10.39
CA GLY A 1069 37.52 6.49 10.48
C GLY A 1069 36.87 6.41 11.88
N PRO A 1070 35.71 5.73 12.00
CA PRO A 1070 34.93 5.72 13.25
C PRO A 1070 35.66 5.11 14.45
N THR A 1071 36.53 4.12 14.23
CA THR A 1071 37.15 3.31 15.29
C THR A 1071 38.27 4.03 16.05
N VAL A 1072 38.89 5.06 15.47
CA VAL A 1072 39.80 5.97 16.20
C VAL A 1072 38.99 7.00 16.99
N PHE A 1073 37.89 7.48 16.40
CA PHE A 1073 36.99 8.45 17.01
C PHE A 1073 36.26 7.91 18.25
N ASP A 1074 35.81 6.65 18.25
CA ASP A 1074 35.16 6.03 19.41
C ASP A 1074 36.14 5.82 20.58
N ARG A 1075 37.39 5.41 20.32
CA ARG A 1075 38.48 5.40 21.35
C ARG A 1075 38.78 6.79 21.93
N ALA A 1076 38.42 7.84 21.20
CA ALA A 1076 38.51 9.24 21.63
C ALA A 1076 37.17 9.78 22.20
N LEU A 1077 36.12 8.97 22.30
CA LEU A 1077 34.98 9.22 23.19
C LEU A 1077 35.25 8.61 24.57
N ASP A 1078 35.71 7.35 24.64
CA ASP A 1078 35.94 6.62 25.90
C ASP A 1078 36.89 7.33 26.88
N LYS A 1079 37.75 8.23 26.38
CA LYS A 1079 38.70 9.03 27.18
C LYS A 1079 38.22 10.43 27.56
N ALA A 1080 37.01 10.86 27.17
CA ALA A 1080 36.53 12.23 27.37
C ALA A 1080 35.39 12.31 28.41
N SER A 1081 35.75 12.65 29.65
CA SER A 1081 34.90 13.09 30.77
C SER A 1081 33.36 13.09 30.59
N GLY A 1082 32.71 12.08 31.19
CA GLY A 1082 31.31 11.74 30.96
C GLY A 1082 30.21 12.60 31.60
N GLN A 1083 30.41 13.90 31.87
CA GLN A 1083 29.34 14.76 32.43
C GLN A 1083 28.69 15.71 31.43
N LEU A 1084 29.45 16.40 30.58
CA LEU A 1084 28.83 17.08 29.44
C LEU A 1084 28.16 16.05 28.50
N LEU A 1085 28.74 14.86 28.37
CA LEU A 1085 28.17 13.75 27.61
C LEU A 1085 26.92 13.14 28.28
N ASP A 1086 26.76 13.25 29.60
CA ASP A 1086 25.51 12.87 30.30
C ASP A 1086 24.44 13.96 30.19
N LEU A 1087 24.82 15.24 30.20
CA LEU A 1087 23.92 16.37 29.93
C LEU A 1087 23.35 16.32 28.49
N LEU A 1088 24.23 16.19 27.49
CA LEU A 1088 23.85 15.95 26.09
C LEU A 1088 23.17 14.58 25.91
N GLY A 1089 23.57 13.61 26.74
CA GLY A 1089 22.93 12.30 26.86
C GLY A 1089 21.43 12.36 27.15
N LYS A 1090 20.99 13.42 27.86
CA LYS A 1090 19.58 13.67 28.17
C LYS A 1090 18.85 14.41 27.05
N THR A 1091 19.46 15.40 26.40
CA THR A 1091 18.83 16.11 25.26
C THR A 1091 18.70 15.25 24.00
N ASN A 1092 19.55 14.23 23.84
CA ASN A 1092 19.54 13.27 22.72
C ASN A 1092 18.15 12.78 22.32
N LEU A 1093 17.26 12.47 23.28
CA LEU A 1093 15.93 11.92 22.94
C LEU A 1093 15.02 12.95 22.25
N VAL A 1094 15.17 14.23 22.60
CA VAL A 1094 14.46 15.36 21.96
C VAL A 1094 15.04 15.64 20.57
N GLU A 1095 16.38 15.57 20.43
CA GLU A 1095 17.07 15.71 19.14
C GLU A 1095 16.72 14.57 18.15
N ILE A 1096 16.61 13.33 18.64
CA ILE A 1096 16.18 12.16 17.87
C ILE A 1096 14.72 12.30 17.44
N MET A 1097 13.81 12.71 18.34
CA MET A 1097 12.42 13.00 17.96
C MET A 1097 12.34 14.11 16.93
N TYR A 1098 13.14 15.18 17.05
CA TYR A 1098 13.17 16.26 16.06
C TYR A 1098 13.58 15.77 14.67
N GLU A 1099 14.66 14.97 14.58
CA GLU A 1099 15.10 14.39 13.31
C GLU A 1099 14.03 13.46 12.72
N ASN A 1100 13.49 12.54 13.53
CA ASN A 1100 12.54 11.50 13.09
C ASN A 1100 11.15 12.04 12.70
N ARG A 1101 10.72 13.17 13.31
CA ARG A 1101 9.34 13.69 13.20
C ARG A 1101 9.21 14.98 12.41
N PHE A 1102 10.23 15.85 12.39
CA PHE A 1102 10.14 17.18 11.80
C PHE A 1102 11.17 17.37 10.68
N ALA A 1103 12.46 17.14 10.93
CA ALA A 1103 13.49 17.37 9.91
C ALA A 1103 13.34 16.40 8.71
N SER A 1104 13.13 15.12 8.98
CA SER A 1104 12.85 14.10 7.95
C SER A 1104 11.58 14.38 7.16
N LEU A 1105 10.53 14.89 7.81
CA LEU A 1105 9.26 15.24 7.18
C LEU A 1105 9.42 16.46 6.26
N GLU A 1106 10.17 17.47 6.69
CA GLU A 1106 10.49 18.65 5.89
C GLU A 1106 11.37 18.27 4.68
N ARG A 1107 12.35 17.37 4.83
CA ARG A 1107 13.09 16.80 3.70
C ARG A 1107 12.19 16.04 2.73
N TYR A 1108 11.30 15.19 3.24
CA TYR A 1108 10.32 14.46 2.41
C TYR A 1108 9.46 15.43 1.58
N VAL A 1109 8.85 16.44 2.21
CA VAL A 1109 8.02 17.45 1.52
C VAL A 1109 8.84 18.27 0.53
N ALA A 1110 10.08 18.62 0.85
CA ALA A 1110 10.98 19.30 -0.07
C ALA A 1110 11.31 18.46 -1.32
N PHE A 1111 11.54 17.16 -1.14
CA PHE A 1111 11.71 16.23 -2.25
C PHE A 1111 10.41 16.02 -3.06
N LEU A 1112 9.23 16.03 -2.44
CA LEU A 1112 7.96 15.99 -3.18
C LEU A 1112 7.84 17.16 -4.17
N VAL A 1113 8.15 18.39 -3.73
CA VAL A 1113 8.16 19.61 -4.56
C VAL A 1113 9.22 19.53 -5.66
N PHE A 1114 10.44 19.11 -5.31
CA PHE A 1114 11.55 18.97 -6.23
C PHE A 1114 11.24 17.98 -7.37
N PHE A 1115 10.76 16.78 -7.03
CA PHE A 1115 10.47 15.74 -8.02
C PHE A 1115 9.17 16.01 -8.78
N HIS A 1116 8.18 16.70 -8.19
CA HIS A 1116 7.03 17.22 -8.95
C HIS A 1116 7.48 18.20 -10.03
N ALA A 1117 8.31 19.19 -9.66
CA ALA A 1117 8.84 20.18 -10.60
C ALA A 1117 9.69 19.54 -11.72
N MET A 1118 10.40 18.45 -11.41
CA MET A 1118 11.12 17.62 -12.38
C MET A 1118 10.16 16.89 -13.32
N ALA A 1119 9.28 16.03 -12.79
CA ALA A 1119 8.36 15.22 -13.58
C ALA A 1119 7.42 16.07 -14.44
N LYS A 1120 6.82 17.12 -13.86
CA LYS A 1120 5.97 18.09 -14.57
C LYS A 1120 6.68 18.75 -15.74
N ARG A 1121 7.99 19.04 -15.62
CA ARG A 1121 8.76 19.61 -16.74
C ARG A 1121 8.96 18.58 -17.85
N VAL A 1122 9.24 17.32 -17.52
CA VAL A 1122 9.35 16.23 -18.53
C VAL A 1122 8.00 15.97 -19.20
N ALA A 1123 6.93 15.82 -18.43
CA ALA A 1123 5.56 15.60 -18.91
C ALA A 1123 4.97 16.78 -19.70
N SER A 1124 5.55 17.99 -19.56
CA SER A 1124 5.19 19.17 -20.37
C SER A 1124 5.88 19.24 -21.74
N PHE A 1125 6.68 18.22 -22.12
CA PHE A 1125 7.40 18.24 -23.39
C PHE A 1125 6.46 18.07 -24.59
N PRO A 1126 6.50 18.98 -25.60
CA PRO A 1126 5.68 18.85 -26.81
C PRO A 1126 5.87 17.51 -27.51
N LEU A 1127 4.80 16.97 -28.09
CA LEU A 1127 4.76 15.65 -28.76
C LEU A 1127 4.93 14.41 -27.85
N LEU A 1128 5.40 14.57 -26.60
CA LEU A 1128 5.52 13.46 -25.62
C LEU A 1128 4.84 13.76 -24.25
N PRO A 1129 3.61 14.32 -24.19
CA PRO A 1129 2.94 14.58 -22.92
C PRO A 1129 2.43 13.29 -22.24
N PHE A 1130 2.42 13.26 -20.90
CA PHE A 1130 1.82 12.18 -20.12
C PHE A 1130 1.24 12.70 -18.79
N ASP A 1131 0.30 11.96 -18.19
CA ASP A 1131 -0.27 12.31 -16.88
C ASP A 1131 0.66 11.82 -15.75
N ILE A 1132 1.14 12.74 -14.91
CA ILE A 1132 2.02 12.44 -13.77
C ILE A 1132 1.25 11.92 -12.54
N SER A 1133 -0.08 11.96 -12.54
CA SER A 1133 -0.93 11.50 -11.44
C SER A 1133 -1.42 10.06 -11.58
N ARG A 1134 -1.05 9.39 -12.69
CA ARG A 1134 -1.50 8.06 -13.10
C ARG A 1134 -0.32 7.14 -13.41
N SER A 1135 -0.57 5.83 -13.38
CA SER A 1135 0.39 4.82 -13.86
C SER A 1135 -0.18 3.93 -14.96
N GLN A 1136 0.69 3.11 -15.57
CA GLN A 1136 0.29 2.06 -16.53
C GLN A 1136 -0.71 1.07 -15.91
N SER A 1137 -0.66 0.88 -14.58
CA SER A 1137 -1.62 0.02 -13.89
C SER A 1137 -2.99 0.68 -13.74
N GLN A 1138 -3.06 2.03 -13.77
CA GLN A 1138 -4.21 2.88 -13.43
C GLN A 1138 -4.88 2.58 -12.07
N LEU A 1139 -4.23 1.81 -11.19
CA LEU A 1139 -4.76 1.34 -9.91
C LEU A 1139 -4.83 2.50 -8.90
N ARG A 1140 -6.03 3.04 -8.68
CA ARG A 1140 -6.30 4.05 -7.65
C ARG A 1140 -6.00 3.57 -6.23
N ILE A 1141 -6.21 2.29 -5.98
CA ILE A 1141 -5.93 1.60 -4.72
C ILE A 1141 -5.14 0.34 -5.07
N ALA A 1142 -4.16 -0.02 -4.25
CA ALA A 1142 -3.54 -1.34 -4.28
C ALA A 1142 -4.50 -2.41 -3.71
N THR A 1143 -5.64 -2.59 -4.37
CA THR A 1143 -6.52 -3.77 -4.22
C THR A 1143 -5.92 -4.93 -5.00
N THR A 1144 -4.72 -5.36 -4.59
CA THR A 1144 -4.27 -6.70 -4.89
C THR A 1144 -5.22 -7.63 -4.14
N ALA A 1145 -6.13 -8.28 -4.86
CA ALA A 1145 -6.75 -9.48 -4.34
C ALA A 1145 -5.61 -10.47 -4.05
N ALA A 1146 -5.38 -10.77 -2.78
CA ALA A 1146 -4.73 -12.04 -2.49
C ALA A 1146 -5.82 -13.09 -2.69
N PRO A 1147 -5.60 -14.12 -3.53
CA PRO A 1147 -6.60 -15.18 -3.67
C PRO A 1147 -6.88 -15.76 -2.30
N ILE A 1148 -8.16 -15.84 -1.92
CA ILE A 1148 -8.57 -16.53 -0.70
C ILE A 1148 -8.09 -17.96 -0.87
N SER A 1149 -7.16 -18.40 -0.01
CA SER A 1149 -6.55 -19.71 -0.20
C SER A 1149 -7.63 -20.78 -0.06
N ALA A 1150 -7.57 -21.84 -0.88
CA ALA A 1150 -8.52 -22.95 -0.74
C ALA A 1150 -8.56 -23.50 0.71
N ALA A 1151 -7.43 -23.43 1.43
CA ALA A 1151 -7.29 -23.81 2.83
C ALA A 1151 -8.02 -22.90 3.85
N GLU A 1152 -8.57 -21.75 3.46
CA GLU A 1152 -9.56 -20.98 4.23
C GLU A 1152 -10.99 -21.47 3.95
N VAL A 1153 -11.36 -21.66 2.66
CA VAL A 1153 -12.67 -22.20 2.27
C VAL A 1153 -12.92 -23.59 2.86
N GLU A 1154 -11.92 -24.47 2.80
CA GLU A 1154 -11.95 -25.81 3.42
C GLU A 1154 -12.12 -25.78 4.95
N ARG A 1155 -11.95 -24.62 5.59
CA ARG A 1155 -12.04 -24.47 7.04
C ARG A 1155 -13.42 -24.03 7.51
N GLU A 1156 -14.09 -23.18 6.74
CA GLU A 1156 -15.53 -22.91 6.94
C GLU A 1156 -16.32 -24.22 6.85
N TRP A 1157 -16.06 -25.01 5.80
CA TRP A 1157 -16.60 -26.37 5.63
C TRP A 1157 -16.29 -27.32 6.79
N ALA A 1158 -15.09 -27.26 7.37
CA ALA A 1158 -14.73 -28.10 8.51
C ALA A 1158 -15.48 -27.69 9.79
N THR A 1159 -15.74 -26.39 9.99
CA THR A 1159 -16.52 -25.91 11.13
C THR A 1159 -18.02 -26.19 10.97
N ASP A 1160 -18.62 -25.96 9.80
CA ASP A 1160 -20.06 -26.23 9.59
C ASP A 1160 -20.39 -27.72 9.67
N LYS A 1161 -19.50 -28.60 9.19
CA LYS A 1161 -19.65 -30.06 9.39
C LYS A 1161 -19.48 -30.46 10.86
N SER A 1162 -18.66 -29.76 11.64
CA SER A 1162 -18.56 -30.02 13.09
C SER A 1162 -19.78 -29.55 13.88
N ALA A 1163 -20.44 -28.46 13.46
CA ALA A 1163 -21.66 -27.96 14.07
C ALA A 1163 -22.87 -28.86 13.76
N SER A 1164 -23.07 -29.21 12.48
CA SER A 1164 -24.17 -30.10 12.05
C SER A 1164 -24.05 -31.53 12.61
N LEU A 1165 -22.86 -32.01 12.94
CA LEU A 1165 -22.65 -33.29 13.64
C LEU A 1165 -22.97 -33.24 15.15
N LEU A 1166 -23.15 -32.06 15.76
CA LEU A 1166 -23.45 -31.92 17.19
C LEU A 1166 -24.96 -31.86 17.52
N ASP A 1167 -25.81 -31.48 16.56
CA ASP A 1167 -27.28 -31.46 16.76
C ASP A 1167 -27.97 -32.81 16.50
N VAL A 1168 -27.23 -33.84 16.08
CA VAL A 1168 -27.77 -35.22 15.96
C VAL A 1168 -27.96 -35.81 17.36
N GLN A 1169 -29.16 -35.62 17.92
CA GLN A 1169 -29.57 -36.28 19.16
C GLN A 1169 -29.44 -37.81 19.02
N ILE A 1170 -28.55 -38.41 19.83
CA ILE A 1170 -28.34 -39.86 19.86
C ILE A 1170 -29.55 -40.53 20.53
N THR A 1171 -30.58 -40.86 19.75
CA THR A 1171 -31.64 -41.77 20.17
C THR A 1171 -31.05 -43.17 20.35
N SER A 1172 -31.08 -43.68 21.58
CA SER A 1172 -30.33 -44.87 21.98
C SER A 1172 -31.00 -46.19 21.54
N SER A 1173 -30.86 -46.53 20.26
CA SER A 1173 -31.21 -47.84 19.69
C SER A 1173 -30.23 -48.26 18.59
N ASP A 1174 -30.12 -49.57 18.36
CA ASP A 1174 -29.41 -50.23 17.25
C ASP A 1174 -27.86 -50.22 17.19
N MET A 1175 -27.17 -50.02 18.32
CA MET A 1175 -25.78 -50.51 18.46
C MET A 1175 -25.70 -52.01 18.77
N SER A 1176 -26.21 -52.87 17.86
CA SER A 1176 -25.91 -54.31 17.91
C SER A 1176 -26.07 -55.06 16.58
N ARG A 1177 -25.15 -54.88 15.61
CA ARG A 1177 -24.72 -55.96 14.69
C ARG A 1177 -23.48 -55.59 13.85
N HIS A 1178 -22.71 -56.64 13.55
CA HIS A 1178 -21.66 -56.74 12.51
C HIS A 1178 -20.52 -55.71 12.53
N GLY A 1179 -19.37 -56.12 13.09
CA GLY A 1179 -18.07 -55.54 12.74
C GLY A 1179 -17.30 -56.47 11.80
N ALA A 1180 -16.68 -55.90 10.74
CA ALA A 1180 -15.60 -56.54 9.99
C ALA A 1180 -14.81 -55.52 9.15
N SER A 1181 -13.47 -55.56 9.27
CA SER A 1181 -12.49 -55.29 8.20
C SER A 1181 -12.77 -54.17 7.17
N ALA A 1182 -12.23 -52.97 7.44
CA ALA A 1182 -11.69 -52.09 6.40
C ALA A 1182 -10.33 -51.54 6.87
N LYS A 1183 -9.30 -51.60 6.01
CA LYS A 1183 -8.01 -50.94 6.26
C LYS A 1183 -8.07 -49.51 5.70
N PRO A 1184 -7.41 -48.51 6.32
CA PRO A 1184 -7.07 -47.29 5.61
C PRO A 1184 -6.13 -47.64 4.44
N VAL A 1185 -6.32 -46.96 3.32
CA VAL A 1185 -5.36 -46.93 2.21
C VAL A 1185 -4.79 -45.53 2.18
N ASP A 1186 -3.49 -45.40 2.42
CA ASP A 1186 -2.80 -44.12 2.34
C ASP A 1186 -2.82 -43.59 0.91
N TYR A 1187 -3.27 -42.35 0.73
CA TYR A 1187 -3.04 -41.58 -0.48
C TYR A 1187 -2.42 -40.22 -0.12
N TRP A 1188 -1.28 -39.96 -0.75
CA TRP A 1188 -0.58 -38.67 -0.80
C TRP A 1188 -1.08 -37.85 -2.00
#